data_AF-A0A2N2DXW6-F1
#
_entry.id   AF-A0A2N2DXW6-F1
#
_cell.length_a   1.000
_cell.length_b   1.000
_cell.length_c   1.000
_cell.angle_alpha   90.00
_cell.angle_beta   90.00
_cell.angle_gamma   90.00
#
_symmetry.space_group_name_H-M   'P 1'
#
loop_
_entity.id
_entity.type
_entity.pdbx_description
1 polymer ?
#
loop_
_entity_poly.entity_id
_entity_poly.type
_entity_poly.pdbx_seq_one_letter_code
_entity_poly.pdbx_strand_id
1 'polypeptide(L)'
;MFSTCVNGGVFLKVIIAEYAGFCSGVKRAVQLAEDSLEKQPIRSLGPLIHNSQEIARLQRLGIHSGDEEILSQTSEKGEAVLIRSHGVGPQIIAELKDRGWHVIDATCPYVKKAQKLAQEALKEGYQVIILGNKEHAEVKGLRAWTKDTAIVVASWEDLKDINLPPKVAVLAQTTEKEAKFNELVSYLQGILDEVKVLKTICTATQQRQKAAQELATKVDLMLIIGGRHSSNTNKLWQICKSLNVNSHLIEEVGEMNPEWLKNKEIIGITAGASTPAWIIKEVVMIIEENNEKEVGIIEEQIDVNSNDDLLELKSFNPGDVIKGKVVKINAEEVLVDIGGKSEGIIPLEELAYKRVDPKEIVSEGQEISVEVLNEDKDGNIVLSYKKAQIEELLDKLEQAKESGEIITAPVIEIVKGGILVDVGIRGFVPASQVDRNFVADLNQYLNQELRMKVLELDRSGRKAVLSQRAVLEEEYQKIKGEVWEQLKEGQVRQGKVMRIATFGAFVDIGGIDGLLHVSEMAWGHISNPAEVVAEGDEIEVIILKIDPIKQKISLSLKGLIKNPWENAIEKYPIGKIVTGRVVRVAPFGAFIEVEPGIDGLAHISQLSQNRVSNVEEVLSVGQTVEAKVIENDPVKKRLSLSLKEIATDIEKVEYENYLGKREESSGVTIGEILKEIGQKL
;
A
#
# COMPACT_ATOMS: atom_id res chain seq x y z
N MET A 1 39.77 -12.25 -50.86
CA MET A 1 38.49 -12.99 -50.92
C MET A 1 38.30 -13.66 -49.58
N PHE A 2 37.43 -13.10 -48.73
CA PHE A 2 36.41 -13.78 -47.93
C PHE A 2 35.68 -12.64 -47.22
N SER A 3 34.65 -12.19 -47.91
CA SER A 3 33.65 -11.24 -47.44
C SER A 3 32.44 -12.08 -47.08
N THR A 4 32.07 -12.12 -45.81
CA THR A 4 30.72 -12.45 -45.36
C THR A 4 30.47 -11.66 -44.09
N CYS A 5 29.95 -10.44 -44.27
CA CYS A 5 29.24 -9.73 -43.23
C CYS A 5 27.97 -10.53 -42.91
N VAL A 6 27.80 -10.92 -41.65
CA VAL A 6 26.53 -11.38 -41.10
C VAL A 6 26.07 -10.28 -40.15
N ASN A 7 25.20 -9.40 -40.65
CA ASN A 7 24.45 -8.48 -39.80
C ASN A 7 23.20 -9.23 -39.34
N GLY A 8 23.31 -9.94 -38.22
CA GLY A 8 22.15 -10.35 -37.42
C GLY A 8 21.72 -9.17 -36.55
N GLY A 9 20.44 -8.80 -36.58
CA GLY A 9 19.89 -7.81 -35.67
C GLY A 9 20.07 -8.30 -34.23
N VAL A 10 20.89 -7.60 -33.45
CA VAL A 10 21.17 -7.96 -32.05
C VAL A 10 20.06 -7.39 -31.18
N PHE A 11 19.19 -8.23 -30.62
CA PHE A 11 18.27 -7.82 -29.58
C PHE A 11 19.05 -7.54 -28.29
N LEU A 12 19.13 -6.27 -27.92
CA LEU A 12 19.71 -5.81 -26.65
C LEU A 12 18.84 -6.24 -25.47
N LYS A 13 19.35 -7.18 -24.66
CA LYS A 13 18.70 -7.66 -23.44
C LYS A 13 19.22 -6.90 -22.22
N VAL A 14 18.34 -6.19 -21.51
CA VAL A 14 18.68 -5.48 -20.26
C VAL A 14 18.34 -6.35 -19.04
N ILE A 15 19.30 -6.51 -18.13
CA ILE A 15 19.14 -7.27 -16.89
C ILE A 15 19.50 -6.37 -15.71
N ILE A 16 18.58 -6.17 -14.78
CA ILE A 16 18.79 -5.37 -13.57
C ILE A 16 19.17 -6.29 -12.41
N ALA A 17 20.21 -5.94 -11.65
CA ALA A 17 20.60 -6.69 -10.46
C ALA A 17 19.49 -6.66 -9.39
N GLU A 18 19.23 -7.80 -8.76
CA GLU A 18 18.15 -8.02 -7.78
C GLU A 18 18.11 -6.97 -6.64
N TYR A 19 19.27 -6.47 -6.20
CA TYR A 19 19.40 -5.50 -5.11
C TYR A 19 19.81 -4.09 -5.57
N ALA A 20 19.48 -3.70 -6.81
CA ALA A 20 19.79 -2.39 -7.36
C ALA A 20 18.95 -1.27 -6.71
N GLY A 21 19.62 -0.16 -6.36
CA GLY A 21 18.97 1.07 -5.88
C GLY A 21 18.82 1.15 -4.36
N PHE A 22 17.86 1.95 -3.91
CA PHE A 22 17.61 2.20 -2.48
C PHE A 22 17.54 0.91 -1.65
N CYS A 23 18.32 0.85 -0.57
CA CYS A 23 18.13 -0.22 0.42
C CYS A 23 16.78 -0.05 1.13
N SER A 24 16.28 -1.12 1.75
CA SER A 24 14.98 -1.10 2.47
C SER A 24 14.90 -0.01 3.55
N GLY A 25 16.01 0.25 4.25
CA GLY A 25 16.10 1.34 5.24
C GLY A 25 15.97 2.73 4.62
N VAL A 26 16.62 2.96 3.48
CA VAL A 26 16.55 4.23 2.75
C VAL A 26 15.17 4.43 2.13
N LYS A 27 14.62 3.40 1.46
CA LYS A 27 13.27 3.44 0.86
C LYS A 27 12.21 3.79 1.91
N ARG A 28 12.29 3.17 3.09
CA ARG A 28 11.40 3.50 4.22
C ARG A 28 11.57 4.94 4.69
N ALA A 29 12.81 5.42 4.80
CA ALA A 29 13.07 6.77 5.29
C ALA A 29 12.53 7.85 4.34
N VAL A 30 12.70 7.66 3.03
CA VAL A 30 12.14 8.55 2.00
C VAL A 30 10.62 8.52 2.02
N GLN A 31 9.99 7.33 2.01
CA GLN A 31 8.53 7.20 2.07
C GLN A 31 7.95 7.88 3.32
N LEU A 32 8.56 7.65 4.48
CA LEU A 32 8.10 8.26 5.74
C LEU A 32 8.20 9.80 5.70
N ALA A 33 9.24 10.33 5.06
CA ALA A 33 9.40 11.76 4.88
C ALA A 33 8.30 12.33 3.97
N GLU A 34 8.00 11.67 2.86
CA GLU A 34 6.96 12.06 1.91
C GLU A 34 5.55 11.98 2.53
N ASP A 35 5.21 10.86 3.19
CA ASP A 35 3.91 10.68 3.85
C ASP A 35 3.65 11.72 4.95
N SER A 36 4.72 12.19 5.59
CA SER A 36 4.62 13.17 6.69
C SER A 36 4.52 14.61 6.18
N LEU A 37 4.92 14.86 4.94
CA LEU A 37 4.91 16.19 4.32
C LEU A 37 3.49 16.72 4.11
N GLU A 38 2.50 15.84 3.93
CA GLU A 38 1.07 16.21 3.79
C GLU A 38 0.52 16.99 5.00
N LYS A 39 1.21 16.93 6.16
CA LYS A 39 0.72 17.49 7.42
C LYS A 39 1.38 18.83 7.77
N GLN A 40 2.67 19.01 7.47
CA GLN A 40 3.47 20.19 7.81
C GLN A 40 4.85 20.15 7.15
N PRO A 41 5.54 21.29 6.97
CA PRO A 41 6.92 21.32 6.49
C PRO A 41 7.86 20.57 7.45
N ILE A 42 8.83 19.86 6.88
CA ILE A 42 9.74 18.98 7.62
C ILE A 42 11.17 19.46 7.50
N ARG A 43 11.86 19.55 8.63
CA ARG A 43 13.32 19.71 8.69
C ARG A 43 13.97 18.37 9.04
N SER A 44 14.97 17.96 8.29
CA SER A 44 15.74 16.75 8.59
C SER A 44 17.08 17.07 9.26
N LEU A 45 17.46 16.26 10.25
CA LEU A 45 18.76 16.35 10.93
C LEU A 45 19.85 15.72 10.06
N GLY A 46 20.49 16.55 9.25
CA GLY A 46 21.42 16.17 8.20
C GLY A 46 20.72 15.60 6.95
N PRO A 47 21.49 15.30 5.89
CA PRO A 47 20.94 14.74 4.67
C PRO A 47 20.32 13.37 4.94
N LEU A 48 19.07 13.18 4.50
CA LEU A 48 18.33 11.93 4.66
C LEU A 48 19.05 10.76 3.97
N ILE A 49 19.61 11.05 2.80
CA ILE A 49 20.43 10.14 2.00
C ILE A 49 21.57 10.90 1.33
N HIS A 50 22.64 10.20 0.96
CA HIS A 50 23.79 10.78 0.27
C HIS A 50 23.63 10.66 -1.26
N ASN A 51 22.66 11.39 -1.82
CA ASN A 51 22.44 11.53 -3.26
C ASN A 51 21.97 12.95 -3.57
N SER A 52 22.75 13.70 -4.35
CA SER A 52 22.52 15.11 -4.67
C SER A 52 21.18 15.35 -5.38
N GLN A 53 20.85 14.51 -6.37
CA GLN A 53 19.62 14.63 -7.16
C GLN A 53 18.38 14.40 -6.30
N GLU A 54 18.41 13.39 -5.43
CA GLU A 54 17.30 13.12 -4.53
C GLU A 54 17.18 14.19 -3.43
N ILE A 55 18.29 14.69 -2.88
CA ILE A 55 18.26 15.82 -1.94
C ILE A 55 17.59 17.03 -2.59
N ALA A 56 17.94 17.36 -3.84
CA ALA A 56 17.32 18.47 -4.57
C ALA A 56 15.82 18.23 -4.81
N ARG A 57 15.41 16.99 -5.11
CA ARG A 57 14.00 16.61 -5.23
C ARG A 57 13.23 16.80 -3.92
N LEU A 58 13.78 16.30 -2.82
CA LEU A 58 13.18 16.42 -1.47
C LEU A 58 13.09 17.88 -1.02
N GLN A 59 14.10 18.71 -1.32
CA GLN A 59 14.07 20.14 -1.05
C GLN A 59 12.97 20.86 -1.82
N ARG A 60 12.75 20.52 -3.10
CA ARG A 60 11.64 21.07 -3.90
C ARG A 60 10.26 20.68 -3.35
N LEU A 61 10.16 19.53 -2.70
CA LEU A 61 8.95 19.09 -2.01
C LEU A 61 8.76 19.78 -0.65
N GLY A 62 9.75 20.50 -0.12
CA GLY A 62 9.66 21.17 1.19
C GLY A 62 10.30 20.41 2.34
N ILE A 63 11.11 19.38 2.06
CA ILE A 63 11.95 18.69 3.04
C ILE A 63 13.35 19.29 3.00
N HIS A 64 13.65 20.14 3.98
CA HIS A 64 14.94 20.81 4.05
C HIS A 64 15.91 19.99 4.92
N SER A 65 17.09 19.68 4.36
CA SER A 65 18.21 19.17 5.15
C SER A 65 18.85 20.33 5.88
N GLY A 66 18.91 20.29 7.20
CA GLY A 66 19.69 21.24 7.99
C GLY A 66 20.71 20.53 8.87
N ASP A 67 21.74 21.26 9.26
CA ASP A 67 22.77 20.75 10.15
C ASP A 67 22.27 20.66 11.59
N GLU A 68 23.09 20.06 12.48
CA GLU A 68 22.80 19.95 13.92
C GLU A 68 22.54 21.33 14.58
N GLU A 69 22.90 22.43 13.91
CA GLU A 69 22.57 23.81 14.27
C GLU A 69 21.07 24.15 14.20
N ILE A 70 20.19 23.28 13.69
CA ILE A 70 18.74 23.43 13.89
C ILE A 70 18.40 23.47 15.39
N LEU A 71 19.17 22.78 16.24
CA LEU A 71 18.97 22.77 17.69
C LEU A 71 19.30 24.12 18.35
N SER A 72 20.05 25.01 17.69
CA SER A 72 20.39 26.35 18.21
C SER A 72 19.49 27.46 17.66
N GLN A 73 18.67 27.18 16.64
CA GLN A 73 17.72 28.14 16.09
C GLN A 73 16.41 28.13 16.87
N THR A 74 16.02 29.29 17.39
CA THR A 74 14.66 29.56 17.90
C THR A 74 13.69 29.51 16.73
N SER A 75 12.99 28.39 16.56
CA SER A 75 11.89 28.26 15.60
C SER A 75 10.61 27.81 16.33
N GLU A 76 9.48 28.26 15.78
CA GLU A 76 8.15 28.28 16.39
C GLU A 76 7.66 26.88 16.82
N LYS A 77 6.90 26.83 17.93
CA LYS A 77 6.26 25.61 18.42
C LYS A 77 5.41 24.99 17.30
N GLY A 78 5.75 23.78 16.85
CA GLY A 78 4.94 23.00 15.92
C GLY A 78 5.66 22.39 14.71
N GLU A 79 6.94 22.70 14.47
CA GLU A 79 7.66 22.11 13.34
C GLU A 79 7.92 20.59 13.50
N ALA A 80 7.89 19.85 12.38
CA ALA A 80 8.30 18.46 12.32
C ALA A 80 9.81 18.34 12.12
N VAL A 81 10.47 17.54 12.96
CA VAL A 81 11.86 17.12 12.77
C VAL A 81 11.94 15.67 12.39
N LEU A 82 12.63 15.40 11.29
CA LEU A 82 12.90 14.07 10.80
C LEU A 82 14.31 13.62 11.15
N ILE A 83 14.39 12.49 11.85
CA ILE A 83 15.64 11.80 12.17
C ILE A 83 16.03 10.93 10.98
N ARG A 84 17.24 11.12 10.44
CA ARG A 84 17.76 10.35 9.31
C ARG A 84 17.96 8.85 9.62
N SER A 85 18.20 8.07 8.58
CA SER A 85 18.35 6.61 8.64
C SER A 85 19.44 6.09 9.59
N HIS A 86 20.48 6.90 9.88
CA HIS A 86 21.55 6.59 10.84
C HIS A 86 21.16 6.78 12.31
N GLY A 87 20.00 7.39 12.58
CA GLY A 87 19.52 7.69 13.92
C GLY A 87 20.32 8.76 14.65
N VAL A 88 19.88 9.06 15.87
CA VAL A 88 20.49 10.03 16.79
C VAL A 88 20.50 9.47 18.21
N GLY A 89 21.23 10.12 19.11
CA GLY A 89 21.25 9.77 20.53
C GLY A 89 19.91 9.99 21.24
N PRO A 90 19.62 9.26 22.32
CA PRO A 90 18.36 9.37 23.05
C PRO A 90 18.15 10.76 23.69
N GLN A 91 19.24 11.46 24.02
CA GLN A 91 19.21 12.82 24.56
C GLN A 91 18.62 13.82 23.56
N ILE A 92 19.04 13.75 22.28
CA ILE A 92 18.53 14.62 21.22
C ILE A 92 17.03 14.36 20.99
N ILE A 93 16.60 13.09 21.03
CA ILE A 93 15.19 12.72 20.88
C ILE A 93 14.35 13.30 22.03
N ALA A 94 14.85 13.23 23.27
CA ALA A 94 14.19 13.79 24.43
C ALA A 94 14.10 15.32 24.33
N GLU A 95 15.20 15.99 23.99
CA GLU A 95 15.27 17.45 23.84
C GLU A 95 14.29 17.97 22.78
N LEU A 96 14.17 17.31 21.62
CA LEU A 96 13.21 17.67 20.59
C LEU A 96 11.76 17.56 21.09
N LYS A 97 11.44 16.50 21.84
CA LYS A 97 10.10 16.30 22.42
C LYS A 97 9.79 17.33 23.50
N ASP A 98 10.75 17.62 24.37
CA ASP A 98 10.60 18.61 25.46
C ASP A 98 10.38 20.02 24.89
N ARG A 99 10.99 20.34 23.74
CA ARG A 99 10.76 21.59 23.01
C ARG A 99 9.42 21.63 22.25
N GLY A 100 8.64 20.56 22.25
CA GLY A 100 7.32 20.47 21.60
C GLY A 100 7.35 20.20 20.09
N TRP A 101 8.45 19.67 19.56
CA TRP A 101 8.57 19.35 18.14
C TRP A 101 7.96 17.98 17.84
N HIS A 102 7.38 17.84 16.64
CA HIS A 102 6.90 16.54 16.18
C HIS A 102 8.06 15.73 15.61
N VAL A 103 8.51 14.72 16.36
CA VAL A 103 9.67 13.90 15.97
C VAL A 103 9.22 12.72 15.08
N ILE A 104 9.70 12.73 13.83
CA ILE A 104 9.53 11.64 12.87
C ILE A 104 10.81 10.81 12.83
N ASP A 105 10.75 9.59 13.36
CA ASP A 105 11.92 8.73 13.47
C ASP A 105 12.08 7.79 12.25
N ALA A 106 12.86 8.25 11.27
CA ALA A 106 13.20 7.51 10.05
C ALA A 106 14.44 6.61 10.19
N THR A 107 14.91 6.34 11.42
CA THR A 107 16.07 5.47 11.66
C THR A 107 15.83 4.07 11.09
N CYS A 108 16.85 3.53 10.41
CA CYS A 108 16.82 2.20 9.83
C CYS A 108 16.52 1.12 10.90
N PRO A 109 15.65 0.12 10.65
CA PRO A 109 15.36 -0.94 11.62
C PRO A 109 16.60 -1.69 12.13
N TYR A 110 17.61 -1.89 11.28
CA TYR A 110 18.88 -2.50 11.67
C TYR A 110 19.67 -1.62 12.65
N VAL A 111 19.68 -0.31 12.41
CA VAL A 111 20.33 0.67 13.30
C VAL A 111 19.57 0.76 14.63
N LYS A 112 18.23 0.81 14.61
CA LYS A 112 17.42 0.76 15.86
C LYS A 112 17.70 -0.50 16.66
N LYS A 113 17.84 -1.66 15.99
CA LYS A 113 18.20 -2.92 16.64
C LYS A 113 19.59 -2.82 17.27
N ALA A 114 20.58 -2.28 16.57
CA ALA A 114 21.93 -2.09 17.09
C ALA A 114 21.95 -1.13 18.32
N GLN A 115 21.20 -0.03 18.26
CA GLN A 115 21.04 0.91 19.38
C GLN A 115 20.40 0.25 20.61
N LYS A 116 19.34 -0.55 20.40
CA LYS A 116 18.68 -1.30 21.47
C LYS A 116 19.62 -2.33 22.10
N LEU A 117 20.34 -3.10 21.29
CA LEU A 117 21.31 -4.09 21.78
C LEU A 117 22.47 -3.44 22.55
N ALA A 118 22.97 -2.29 22.07
CA ALA A 118 23.99 -1.53 22.78
C ALA A 118 23.49 -1.06 24.16
N GLN A 119 22.25 -0.58 24.24
CA GLN A 119 21.64 -0.16 25.51
C GLN A 119 21.38 -1.35 26.45
N GLU A 120 20.92 -2.48 25.94
CA GLU A 120 20.69 -3.71 26.72
C GLU A 120 22.00 -4.25 27.28
N ALA A 121 23.05 -4.33 26.46
CA ALA A 121 24.38 -4.75 26.91
C ALA A 121 24.91 -3.87 28.04
N LEU A 122 24.74 -2.55 27.95
CA LEU A 122 25.12 -1.62 29.02
C LEU A 122 24.30 -1.87 30.31
N LYS A 123 22.98 -2.12 30.20
CA LYS A 123 22.12 -2.41 31.36
C LYS A 123 22.50 -3.72 32.05
N GLU A 124 22.97 -4.70 31.28
CA GLU A 124 23.48 -5.98 31.78
C GLU A 124 24.90 -5.88 32.38
N GLY A 125 25.53 -4.69 32.32
CA GLY A 125 26.85 -4.44 32.90
C GLY A 125 28.04 -4.77 31.97
N TYR A 126 27.80 -4.99 30.67
CA TYR A 126 28.88 -5.17 29.70
C TYR A 126 29.47 -3.83 29.26
N GLN A 127 30.80 -3.78 29.10
CA GLN A 127 31.45 -2.69 28.38
C GLN A 127 31.24 -2.89 26.88
N VAL A 128 30.63 -1.89 26.24
CA VAL A 128 30.34 -1.96 24.80
C VAL A 128 31.55 -1.50 24.00
N ILE A 129 31.95 -2.31 23.01
CA ILE A 129 32.93 -2.00 21.98
C ILE A 129 32.20 -1.89 20.64
N ILE A 130 32.43 -0.79 19.93
CA ILE A 130 31.83 -0.51 18.63
C ILE A 130 32.95 -0.51 17.59
N LEU A 131 32.91 -1.46 16.66
CA LEU A 131 33.76 -1.45 15.48
C LEU A 131 33.16 -0.51 14.42
N GLY A 132 33.86 0.55 14.06
CA GLY A 132 33.43 1.48 13.03
C GLY A 132 34.17 2.80 13.06
N ASN A 133 33.78 3.72 12.17
CA ASN A 133 34.39 5.05 12.13
C ASN A 133 33.78 5.95 13.21
N LYS A 134 34.61 6.47 14.12
CA LYS A 134 34.22 7.39 15.20
C LYS A 134 33.51 8.64 14.71
N GLU A 135 33.83 9.11 13.51
CA GLU A 135 33.19 10.29 12.91
C GLU A 135 31.85 9.99 12.23
N HIS A 136 31.50 8.72 12.04
CA HIS A 136 30.27 8.32 11.35
C HIS A 136 29.03 8.56 12.21
N ALA A 137 27.98 9.09 11.57
CA ALA A 137 26.70 9.42 12.19
C ALA A 137 26.09 8.27 13.01
N GLU A 138 26.09 7.07 12.44
CA GLU A 138 25.56 5.87 13.09
C GLU A 138 26.32 5.53 14.37
N VAL A 139 27.65 5.65 14.35
CA VAL A 139 28.53 5.32 15.47
C VAL A 139 28.38 6.35 16.59
N LYS A 140 28.28 7.64 16.24
CA LYS A 140 27.92 8.72 17.18
C LYS A 140 26.58 8.43 17.86
N GLY A 141 25.58 8.02 17.08
CA GLY A 141 24.29 7.56 17.59
C GLY A 141 24.44 6.39 18.57
N LEU A 142 25.06 5.29 18.15
CA LEU A 142 25.26 4.09 18.99
C LEU A 142 25.98 4.41 20.30
N ARG A 143 27.04 5.23 20.26
CA ARG A 143 27.77 5.67 21.44
C ARG A 143 26.88 6.48 22.40
N ALA A 144 26.06 7.39 21.89
CA ALA A 144 25.12 8.14 22.72
C ALA A 144 24.07 7.24 23.41
N TRP A 145 23.64 6.15 22.76
CA TRP A 145 22.75 5.14 23.37
C TRP A 145 23.40 4.35 24.53
N THR A 146 24.73 4.40 24.62
CA THR A 146 25.51 3.84 25.73
C THR A 146 25.91 4.88 26.78
N LYS A 147 25.27 6.06 26.84
CA LYS A 147 25.68 7.17 27.72
C LYS A 147 27.14 7.57 27.49
N ASP A 148 27.61 7.48 26.24
CA ASP A 148 28.97 7.81 25.80
C ASP A 148 30.11 6.98 26.39
N THR A 149 29.79 5.86 27.05
CA THR A 149 30.79 4.95 27.64
C THR A 149 31.34 3.91 26.68
N ALA A 150 30.71 3.69 25.51
CA ALA A 150 31.22 2.75 24.52
C ALA A 150 32.58 3.16 23.96
N ILE A 151 33.45 2.17 23.78
CA ILE A 151 34.76 2.32 23.17
C ILE A 151 34.61 2.09 21.66
N VAL A 152 34.98 3.08 20.85
CA VAL A 152 34.91 2.98 19.39
C VAL A 152 36.30 2.67 18.85
N VAL A 153 36.40 1.63 18.04
CA VAL A 153 37.64 1.17 17.41
C VAL A 153 37.46 1.02 15.91
N ALA A 154 38.51 1.31 15.14
CA ALA A 154 38.56 1.05 13.70
C ALA A 154 39.11 -0.34 13.38
N SER A 155 39.92 -0.90 14.28
CA SER A 155 40.50 -2.24 14.17
C SER A 155 40.78 -2.86 15.55
N TRP A 156 41.15 -4.14 15.58
CA TRP A 156 41.59 -4.81 16.81
C TRP A 156 42.89 -4.22 17.39
N GLU A 157 43.70 -3.55 16.57
CA GLU A 157 44.96 -2.96 17.02
C GLU A 157 44.75 -1.80 18.00
N ASP A 158 43.64 -1.09 17.86
CA ASP A 158 43.27 0.03 18.73
C ASP A 158 43.00 -0.40 20.18
N LEU A 159 42.85 -1.71 20.43
CA LEU A 159 42.59 -2.26 21.75
C LEU A 159 43.86 -2.67 22.51
N LYS A 160 45.03 -2.69 21.87
CA LYS A 160 46.28 -3.19 22.47
C LYS A 160 46.67 -2.42 23.74
N ASP A 161 46.40 -1.11 23.78
CA ASP A 161 46.78 -0.22 24.87
C ASP A 161 45.60 0.12 25.82
N ILE A 162 44.45 -0.54 25.63
CA ILE A 162 43.23 -0.26 26.40
C ILE A 162 43.01 -1.37 27.42
N ASN A 163 42.93 -1.00 28.71
CA ASN A 163 42.56 -1.94 29.75
C ASN A 163 41.06 -2.23 29.68
N LEU A 164 40.72 -3.43 29.21
CA LEU A 164 39.33 -3.86 29.04
C LEU A 164 38.80 -4.57 30.29
N PRO A 165 37.53 -4.33 30.69
CA PRO A 165 36.92 -5.08 31.78
C PRO A 165 36.63 -6.53 31.37
N PRO A 166 36.39 -7.44 32.33
CA PRO A 166 36.22 -8.88 32.06
C PRO A 166 34.95 -9.21 31.25
N LYS A 167 33.95 -8.31 31.24
CA LYS A 167 32.69 -8.47 30.51
C LYS A 167 32.60 -7.45 29.39
N VAL A 168 32.71 -7.90 28.15
CA VAL A 168 32.66 -7.05 26.97
C VAL A 168 31.55 -7.48 26.02
N ALA A 169 30.83 -6.52 25.45
CA ALA A 169 29.90 -6.74 24.35
C ALA A 169 30.42 -6.03 23.10
N VAL A 170 30.46 -6.75 21.97
CA VAL A 170 31.04 -6.25 20.72
C VAL A 170 29.94 -6.10 19.68
N LEU A 171 29.85 -4.92 19.07
CA LEU A 171 28.98 -4.63 17.95
C LEU A 171 29.73 -3.85 16.88
N ALA A 172 29.18 -3.81 15.67
CA ALA A 172 29.76 -3.09 14.54
C ALA A 172 28.76 -2.12 13.91
N GLN A 173 29.31 -1.09 13.27
CA GLN A 173 28.58 -0.25 12.32
C GLN A 173 27.95 -1.14 11.23
N THR A 174 26.71 -0.86 10.85
CA THR A 174 25.92 -1.70 9.94
C THR A 174 26.57 -1.90 8.57
N THR A 175 27.45 -0.99 8.14
CA THR A 175 28.19 -1.04 6.86
C THR A 175 29.60 -1.62 6.97
N GLU A 176 30.04 -2.06 8.15
CA GLU A 176 31.39 -2.60 8.34
C GLU A 176 31.52 -4.03 7.78
N LYS A 177 32.77 -4.47 7.52
CA LYS A 177 33.04 -5.79 6.94
C LYS A 177 32.98 -6.89 8.00
N GLU A 178 32.32 -7.99 7.67
CA GLU A 178 32.22 -9.17 8.54
C GLU A 178 33.59 -9.78 8.86
N ALA A 179 34.52 -9.81 7.91
CA ALA A 179 35.89 -10.29 8.14
C ALA A 179 36.60 -9.52 9.27
N LYS A 180 36.56 -8.18 9.23
CA LYS A 180 37.15 -7.33 10.28
C LYS A 180 36.48 -7.53 11.64
N PHE A 181 35.15 -7.71 11.64
CA PHE A 181 34.40 -7.98 12.86
C PHE A 181 34.79 -9.32 13.47
N ASN A 182 34.95 -10.36 12.66
CA ASN A 182 35.39 -11.68 13.11
C ASN A 182 36.83 -11.65 13.65
N GLU A 183 37.72 -10.88 13.02
CA GLU A 183 39.09 -10.66 13.52
C GLU A 183 39.08 -10.01 14.91
N LEU A 184 38.28 -8.95 15.10
CA LEU A 184 38.10 -8.29 16.39
C LEU A 184 37.54 -9.23 17.46
N VAL A 185 36.49 -9.99 17.12
CA VAL A 185 35.87 -10.96 18.04
C VAL A 185 36.87 -12.04 18.45
N SER A 186 37.64 -12.57 17.50
CA SER A 186 38.66 -13.59 17.77
C SER A 186 39.77 -13.07 18.68
N TYR A 187 40.21 -11.82 18.47
CA TYR A 187 41.17 -11.17 19.34
C TYR A 187 40.64 -11.01 20.77
N LEU A 188 39.40 -10.53 20.93
CA LEU A 188 38.77 -10.34 22.23
C LEU A 188 38.52 -11.66 22.97
N GLN A 189 38.07 -12.70 22.27
CA GLN A 189 37.89 -14.05 22.84
C GLN A 189 39.21 -14.70 23.26
N GLY A 190 40.34 -14.27 22.68
CA GLY A 190 41.67 -14.71 23.09
C GLY A 190 42.18 -14.06 24.38
N ILE A 191 41.58 -12.95 24.81
CA ILE A 191 42.06 -12.13 25.94
C ILE A 191 41.06 -12.12 27.11
N LEU A 192 39.77 -12.30 26.84
CA LEU A 192 38.69 -12.15 27.82
C LEU A 192 37.85 -13.43 27.92
N ASP A 193 37.43 -13.76 29.13
CA ASP A 193 36.60 -14.94 29.42
C ASP A 193 35.14 -14.77 28.95
N GLU A 194 34.61 -13.54 28.95
CA GLU A 194 33.19 -13.27 28.67
C GLU A 194 33.01 -12.18 27.59
N VAL A 195 32.86 -12.63 26.34
CA VAL A 195 32.63 -11.78 25.16
C VAL A 195 31.25 -12.04 24.56
N LYS A 196 30.35 -11.06 24.69
CA LYS A 196 29.03 -11.08 24.07
C LYS A 196 29.10 -10.52 22.65
N VAL A 197 28.92 -11.38 21.65
CA VAL A 197 28.97 -10.98 20.23
C VAL A 197 27.58 -10.57 19.75
N LEU A 198 27.43 -9.29 19.38
CA LEU A 198 26.18 -8.73 18.87
C LEU A 198 26.28 -8.54 17.35
N LYS A 199 25.62 -9.43 16.58
CA LYS A 199 25.61 -9.36 15.12
C LYS A 199 24.73 -8.21 14.63
N THR A 200 25.35 -7.05 14.38
CA THR A 200 24.67 -5.82 13.94
C THR A 200 24.96 -5.41 12.49
N ILE A 201 25.86 -6.12 11.80
CA ILE A 201 26.20 -5.84 10.39
C ILE A 201 25.00 -6.17 9.49
N CYS A 202 24.68 -5.27 8.57
CA CYS A 202 23.60 -5.43 7.61
C CYS A 202 24.07 -6.19 6.37
N THR A 203 23.35 -7.23 5.97
CA THR A 203 23.68 -8.08 4.80
C THR A 203 23.41 -7.39 3.46
N ALA A 204 22.66 -6.29 3.44
CA ALA A 204 22.21 -5.64 2.21
C ALA A 204 23.38 -5.22 1.28
N THR A 205 24.49 -4.75 1.87
CA THR A 205 25.70 -4.37 1.11
C THR A 205 26.35 -5.60 0.47
N GLN A 206 26.44 -6.71 1.20
CA GLN A 206 27.04 -7.95 0.73
C GLN A 206 26.18 -8.62 -0.36
N GLN A 207 24.86 -8.66 -0.16
CA GLN A 207 23.90 -9.17 -1.14
C GLN A 207 23.98 -8.38 -2.45
N ARG A 208 24.08 -7.05 -2.38
CA ARG A 208 24.25 -6.21 -3.58
C ARG A 208 25.57 -6.46 -4.30
N GLN A 209 26.67 -6.59 -3.56
CA GLN A 209 27.97 -6.90 -4.15
C GLN A 209 27.97 -8.27 -4.82
N LYS A 210 27.38 -9.28 -4.18
CA LYS A 210 27.24 -10.64 -4.74
C LYS A 210 26.36 -10.64 -5.99
N ALA A 211 25.20 -9.98 -5.97
CA ALA A 211 24.33 -9.87 -7.14
C ALA A 211 25.00 -9.13 -8.30
N ALA A 212 25.75 -8.06 -8.03
CA ALA A 212 26.52 -7.35 -9.05
C ALA A 212 27.63 -8.23 -9.64
N GLN A 213 28.31 -9.03 -8.81
CA GLN A 213 29.34 -9.97 -9.24
C GLN A 213 28.77 -11.10 -10.11
N GLU A 214 27.67 -11.72 -9.68
CA GLU A 214 26.99 -12.77 -10.45
C GLU A 214 26.45 -12.24 -11.78
N LEU A 215 25.90 -11.02 -11.78
CA LEU A 215 25.42 -10.38 -13.00
C LEU A 215 26.57 -10.04 -13.95
N ALA A 216 27.67 -9.47 -13.43
CA ALA A 216 28.84 -9.14 -14.24
C ALA A 216 29.37 -10.36 -15.03
N THR A 217 29.30 -11.58 -14.47
CA THR A 217 29.73 -12.79 -15.19
C THR A 217 28.83 -13.22 -16.36
N LYS A 218 27.66 -12.60 -16.54
CA LYS A 218 26.63 -13.00 -17.51
C LYS A 218 26.30 -11.92 -18.54
N VAL A 219 27.01 -10.79 -18.53
CA VAL A 219 26.69 -9.61 -19.35
C VAL A 219 27.92 -9.09 -20.10
N ASP A 220 27.69 -8.46 -21.25
CA ASP A 220 28.75 -7.88 -22.09
C ASP A 220 29.14 -6.47 -21.64
N LEU A 221 28.20 -5.78 -20.98
CA LEU A 221 28.33 -4.43 -20.47
C LEU A 221 27.71 -4.35 -19.08
N MET A 222 28.39 -3.69 -18.15
CA MET A 222 27.89 -3.42 -16.81
C MET A 222 27.79 -1.92 -16.57
N LEU A 223 26.57 -1.42 -16.33
CA LEU A 223 26.31 -0.04 -15.94
C LEU A 223 26.09 0.04 -14.43
N ILE A 224 26.94 0.82 -13.76
CA ILE A 224 26.88 1.07 -12.32
C ILE A 224 26.34 2.49 -12.13
N ILE A 225 25.17 2.60 -11.51
CA ILE A 225 24.48 3.88 -11.31
C ILE A 225 24.64 4.36 -9.86
N GLY A 226 25.21 5.55 -9.69
CA GLY A 226 25.19 6.25 -8.40
C GLY A 226 26.34 7.24 -8.23
N GLY A 227 26.31 7.97 -7.12
CA GLY A 227 27.26 9.06 -6.89
C GLY A 227 28.72 8.60 -6.82
N ARG A 228 29.63 9.35 -7.45
CA ARG A 228 31.08 9.06 -7.46
C ARG A 228 31.72 9.14 -6.07
N HIS A 229 31.10 9.86 -5.15
CA HIS A 229 31.55 9.97 -3.75
C HIS A 229 30.99 8.87 -2.84
N SER A 230 30.13 7.97 -3.35
CA SER A 230 29.57 6.87 -2.57
C SER A 230 30.56 5.71 -2.46
N SER A 231 30.99 5.41 -1.23
CA SER A 231 31.84 4.25 -0.93
C SER A 231 31.25 2.93 -1.44
N ASN A 232 29.94 2.74 -1.30
CA ASN A 232 29.27 1.55 -1.79
C ASN A 232 29.26 1.47 -3.32
N THR A 233 29.01 2.60 -4.01
CA THR A 233 28.99 2.64 -5.48
C THR A 233 30.38 2.39 -6.06
N ASN A 234 31.41 3.03 -5.49
CA ASN A 234 32.81 2.77 -5.86
C ASN A 234 33.21 1.32 -5.64
N LYS A 235 32.70 0.68 -4.58
CA LYS A 235 32.99 -0.73 -4.32
C LYS A 235 32.36 -1.65 -5.37
N LEU A 236 31.12 -1.39 -5.78
CA LEU A 236 30.48 -2.14 -6.88
C LEU A 236 31.25 -1.96 -8.18
N TRP A 237 31.64 -0.73 -8.52
CA TRP A 237 32.46 -0.45 -9.70
C TRP A 237 33.80 -1.21 -9.68
N GLN A 238 34.49 -1.22 -8.53
CA GLN A 238 35.73 -1.99 -8.37
C GLN A 238 35.53 -3.49 -8.57
N ILE A 239 34.43 -4.06 -8.06
CA ILE A 239 34.11 -5.48 -8.21
C ILE A 239 33.87 -5.80 -9.69
N CYS A 240 33.02 -5.05 -10.37
CA CYS A 240 32.75 -5.26 -11.80
C CYS A 240 34.02 -5.09 -12.65
N LYS A 241 34.84 -4.08 -12.35
CA LYS A 241 36.12 -3.85 -13.02
C LYS A 241 37.13 -4.99 -12.79
N SER A 242 37.15 -5.59 -11.60
CA SER A 242 38.04 -6.72 -11.28
C SER A 242 37.71 -8.00 -12.04
N LEU A 243 36.47 -8.12 -12.55
CA LEU A 243 36.01 -9.25 -13.35
C LEU A 243 36.28 -9.07 -14.86
N ASN A 244 36.97 -7.99 -15.23
CA ASN A 244 37.35 -7.66 -16.61
C ASN A 244 36.16 -7.48 -17.59
N VAL A 245 34.97 -7.17 -17.05
CA VAL A 245 33.75 -6.85 -17.82
C VAL A 245 33.78 -5.37 -18.17
N ASN A 246 33.32 -5.00 -19.38
CA ASN A 246 33.21 -3.60 -19.77
C ASN A 246 32.25 -2.88 -18.83
N SER A 247 32.77 -2.02 -17.94
CA SER A 247 32.03 -1.48 -16.80
C SER A 247 32.12 0.04 -16.74
N HIS A 248 30.98 0.72 -16.75
CA HIS A 248 30.91 2.19 -16.68
C HIS A 248 30.18 2.65 -15.42
N LEU A 249 30.73 3.69 -14.77
CA LEU A 249 30.10 4.37 -13.64
C LEU A 249 29.45 5.65 -14.14
N ILE A 250 28.13 5.74 -13.97
CA ILE A 250 27.32 6.90 -14.31
C ILE A 250 26.61 7.44 -13.06
N GLU A 251 26.63 8.75 -12.89
CA GLU A 251 25.89 9.46 -11.85
C GLU A 251 24.61 10.07 -12.41
N GLU A 252 24.66 10.56 -13.64
CA GLU A 252 23.55 11.14 -14.37
C GLU A 252 23.36 10.45 -15.71
N VAL A 253 22.12 10.43 -16.17
CA VAL A 253 21.71 9.84 -17.44
C VAL A 253 22.45 10.48 -18.63
N GLY A 254 22.73 11.79 -18.56
CA GLY A 254 23.47 12.52 -19.59
C GLY A 254 24.94 12.12 -19.73
N GLU A 255 25.52 11.38 -18.79
CA GLU A 255 26.89 10.86 -18.90
C GLU A 255 26.99 9.60 -19.76
N MET A 256 25.84 9.03 -20.17
CA MET A 256 25.78 7.81 -20.95
C MET A 256 26.18 8.08 -22.40
N ASN A 257 27.20 7.36 -22.89
CA ASN A 257 27.59 7.42 -24.31
C ASN A 257 26.87 6.30 -25.09
N PRO A 258 26.09 6.64 -26.15
CA PRO A 258 25.45 5.64 -27.02
C PRO A 258 26.43 4.63 -27.63
N GLU A 259 27.71 4.99 -27.81
CA GLU A 259 28.72 4.06 -28.32
C GLU A 259 29.00 2.87 -27.39
N TRP A 260 28.74 2.99 -26.09
CA TRP A 260 28.92 1.89 -25.14
C TRP A 260 27.95 0.73 -25.41
N LEU A 261 26.81 1.01 -26.05
CA LEU A 261 25.74 0.07 -26.33
C LEU A 261 25.97 -0.71 -27.62
N LYS A 262 26.82 -0.22 -28.52
CA LYS A 262 27.07 -0.84 -29.83
C LYS A 262 27.71 -2.22 -29.69
N ASN A 263 27.21 -3.19 -30.44
CA ASN A 263 27.70 -4.57 -30.47
C ASN A 263 27.69 -5.25 -29.07
N LYS A 264 26.64 -5.01 -28.27
CA LYS A 264 26.40 -5.66 -26.99
C LYS A 264 25.06 -6.39 -27.04
N GLU A 265 25.03 -7.65 -26.61
CA GLU A 265 23.80 -8.45 -26.59
C GLU A 265 23.13 -8.34 -25.23
N ILE A 266 23.91 -8.34 -24.15
CA ILE A 266 23.39 -8.33 -22.78
C ILE A 266 24.00 -7.20 -21.96
N ILE A 267 23.14 -6.31 -21.44
CA ILE A 267 23.52 -5.19 -20.58
C ILE A 267 23.04 -5.46 -19.15
N GLY A 268 23.98 -5.47 -18.20
CA GLY A 268 23.70 -5.51 -16.77
C GLY A 268 23.62 -4.11 -16.17
N ILE A 269 22.61 -3.87 -15.33
CA ILE A 269 22.48 -2.62 -14.56
C ILE A 269 22.53 -2.92 -13.07
N THR A 270 23.37 -2.19 -12.33
CA THR A 270 23.37 -2.20 -10.86
C THR A 270 23.42 -0.77 -10.35
N ALA A 271 23.00 -0.56 -9.10
CA ALA A 271 22.93 0.78 -8.54
C ALA A 271 23.27 0.80 -7.05
N GLY A 272 23.86 1.90 -6.60
CA GLY A 272 24.24 2.12 -5.21
C GLY A 272 23.06 2.18 -4.24
N ALA A 273 23.36 2.03 -2.94
CA ALA A 273 22.36 2.01 -1.85
C ALA A 273 21.51 3.27 -1.71
N SER A 274 22.01 4.38 -2.26
CA SER A 274 21.39 5.69 -2.21
C SER A 274 20.97 6.16 -3.61
N THR A 275 20.87 5.25 -4.59
CA THR A 275 20.42 5.59 -5.94
C THR A 275 18.90 5.37 -6.05
N PRO A 276 18.13 6.41 -6.40
CA PRO A 276 16.68 6.29 -6.61
C PRO A 276 16.30 5.35 -7.75
N ALA A 277 15.12 4.74 -7.66
CA ALA A 277 14.61 3.85 -8.70
C ALA A 277 14.30 4.57 -10.03
N TRP A 278 13.95 5.86 -9.98
CA TRP A 278 13.63 6.63 -11.18
C TRP A 278 14.86 6.83 -12.08
N ILE A 279 16.06 7.03 -11.52
CA ILE A 279 17.30 7.09 -12.31
C ILE A 279 17.56 5.77 -13.04
N ILE A 280 17.31 4.62 -12.38
CA ILE A 280 17.46 3.30 -12.99
C ILE A 280 16.48 3.15 -14.17
N LYS A 281 15.23 3.58 -13.99
CA LYS A 281 14.21 3.54 -15.04
C LYS A 281 14.56 4.43 -16.23
N GLU A 282 15.04 5.64 -16.00
CA GLU A 282 15.46 6.55 -17.06
C GLU A 282 16.59 5.96 -17.91
N VAL A 283 17.59 5.32 -17.27
CA VAL A 283 18.66 4.62 -17.99
C VAL A 283 18.12 3.46 -18.82
N VAL A 284 17.18 2.67 -18.28
CA VAL A 284 16.54 1.57 -19.02
C VAL A 284 15.77 2.10 -20.23
N MET A 285 14.96 3.14 -20.04
CA MET A 285 14.19 3.76 -21.12
C MET A 285 15.08 4.24 -22.27
N ILE A 286 16.25 4.84 -21.97
CA ILE A 286 17.18 5.29 -23.02
C ILE A 286 17.84 4.12 -23.75
N ILE A 287 18.11 3.02 -23.06
CA ILE A 287 18.63 1.81 -23.72
C ILE A 287 17.57 1.25 -24.68
N GLU A 288 16.31 1.20 -24.24
CA GLU A 288 15.17 0.75 -25.06
C GLU A 288 14.91 1.68 -26.26
N GLU A 289 14.91 3.01 -26.06
CA GLU A 289 14.75 3.99 -27.15
C GLU A 289 15.89 3.92 -28.19
N ASN A 290 17.13 3.65 -27.77
CA ASN A 290 18.24 3.46 -28.71
C ASN A 290 18.10 2.14 -29.48
N ASN A 291 17.56 1.10 -28.85
CA ASN A 291 17.27 -0.18 -29.51
C ASN A 291 16.20 0.01 -30.60
N GLU A 292 15.10 0.74 -30.30
CA GLU A 292 14.07 1.06 -31.31
C GLU A 292 14.60 1.90 -32.48
N LYS A 293 15.51 2.84 -32.21
CA LYS A 293 16.15 3.65 -33.27
C LYS A 293 17.10 2.81 -34.15
N GLU A 294 17.84 1.86 -33.59
CA GLU A 294 18.67 0.94 -34.40
C GLU A 294 17.79 -0.01 -35.24
N VAL A 295 16.69 -0.53 -34.69
CA VAL A 295 15.74 -1.37 -35.41
C VAL A 295 15.03 -0.60 -36.54
N GLY A 296 14.58 0.64 -36.29
CA GLY A 296 13.94 1.48 -37.30
C GLY A 296 14.87 1.91 -38.46
N ILE A 297 16.19 2.00 -38.22
CA ILE A 297 17.17 2.27 -39.29
C ILE A 297 17.43 1.01 -40.15
N ILE A 298 17.28 -0.19 -39.58
CA ILE A 298 17.42 -1.46 -40.32
C ILE A 298 16.20 -1.68 -41.24
N GLU A 299 15.01 -1.29 -40.80
CA GLU A 299 13.77 -1.44 -41.60
C GLU A 299 13.73 -0.54 -42.85
N GLU A 300 14.38 0.63 -42.86
CA GLU A 300 14.43 1.50 -44.05
C GLU A 300 15.46 1.08 -45.12
N GLN A 301 16.32 0.09 -44.86
CA GLN A 301 17.37 -0.34 -45.82
C GLN A 301 17.18 -1.73 -46.43
N ILE A 302 16.11 -2.45 -46.09
CA ILE A 302 15.82 -3.76 -46.67
C ILE A 302 14.55 -3.65 -47.51
N ASP A 303 14.67 -2.99 -48.65
CA ASP A 303 13.73 -3.23 -49.75
C ASP A 303 14.50 -3.28 -51.07
N VAL A 304 14.08 -4.22 -51.93
CA VAL A 304 14.59 -4.55 -53.27
C VAL A 304 15.84 -5.44 -53.36
N ASN A 305 15.66 -6.77 -53.37
CA ASN A 305 15.93 -7.62 -54.56
C ASN A 305 15.66 -9.14 -54.35
N SER A 306 14.57 -9.59 -54.97
CA SER A 306 14.38 -10.78 -55.83
C SER A 306 15.12 -12.10 -55.57
N ASN A 307 14.31 -13.13 -55.29
CA ASN A 307 14.37 -14.55 -55.70
C ASN A 307 15.70 -15.13 -56.22
N ASP A 308 16.21 -16.14 -55.51
CA ASP A 308 16.69 -17.37 -56.15
C ASP A 308 16.49 -18.57 -55.21
N ASP A 309 15.88 -19.62 -55.75
CA ASP A 309 15.64 -20.89 -55.09
C ASP A 309 16.96 -21.62 -54.80
N LEU A 310 17.21 -22.01 -53.55
CA LEU A 310 18.13 -23.09 -53.23
C LEU A 310 17.55 -23.93 -52.08
N LEU A 311 17.19 -25.18 -52.39
CA LEU A 311 16.85 -26.20 -51.39
C LEU A 311 18.09 -26.56 -50.57
N GLU A 312 18.26 -25.90 -49.42
CA GLU A 312 19.14 -26.39 -48.37
C GLU A 312 18.49 -27.61 -47.68
N LEU A 313 19.11 -28.77 -47.81
CA LEU A 313 18.74 -29.99 -47.09
C LEU A 313 18.90 -29.73 -45.58
N LYS A 314 17.78 -29.61 -44.86
CA LYS A 314 17.76 -29.39 -43.41
C LYS A 314 18.29 -30.62 -42.67
N SER A 315 19.33 -30.45 -41.86
CA SER A 315 19.78 -31.41 -40.85
C SER A 315 19.07 -31.12 -39.53
N PHE A 316 18.45 -32.13 -38.92
CA PHE A 316 17.71 -32.01 -37.66
C PHE A 316 18.54 -32.54 -36.49
N ASN A 317 18.49 -31.87 -35.34
CA ASN A 317 19.13 -32.32 -34.11
C ASN A 317 18.10 -32.96 -33.14
N PRO A 318 18.52 -33.89 -32.27
CA PRO A 318 17.71 -34.37 -31.15
C PRO A 318 17.20 -33.20 -30.28
N GLY A 319 15.87 -33.11 -30.11
CA GLY A 319 15.17 -32.07 -29.36
C GLY A 319 14.49 -31.00 -30.23
N ASP A 320 14.71 -30.98 -31.54
CA ASP A 320 14.07 -30.00 -32.42
C ASP A 320 12.57 -30.34 -32.61
N VAL A 321 11.71 -29.32 -32.49
CA VAL A 321 10.27 -29.43 -32.82
C VAL A 321 10.06 -29.00 -34.27
N ILE A 322 9.57 -29.92 -35.09
CA ILE A 322 9.41 -29.74 -36.53
C ILE A 322 7.99 -30.07 -36.96
N LYS A 323 7.53 -29.45 -38.06
CA LYS A 323 6.25 -29.78 -38.69
C LYS A 323 6.48 -30.85 -39.74
N GLY A 324 5.74 -31.94 -39.67
CA GLY A 324 5.81 -33.03 -40.63
C GLY A 324 4.43 -33.49 -41.08
N LYS A 325 4.36 -34.01 -42.31
CA LYS A 325 3.12 -34.49 -42.91
C LYS A 325 2.99 -36.00 -42.71
N VAL A 326 1.87 -36.45 -42.15
CA VAL A 326 1.60 -37.88 -41.99
C VAL A 326 1.47 -38.52 -43.38
N VAL A 327 2.38 -39.43 -43.71
CA VAL A 327 2.36 -40.15 -44.99
C VAL A 327 1.54 -41.41 -44.86
N LYS A 328 1.69 -42.14 -43.75
CA LYS A 328 1.06 -43.44 -43.57
C LYS A 328 0.84 -43.78 -42.11
N ILE A 329 -0.30 -44.37 -41.81
CA ILE A 329 -0.66 -44.79 -40.45
C ILE A 329 -0.71 -46.32 -40.41
N ASN A 330 0.26 -46.94 -39.73
CA ASN A 330 0.24 -48.37 -39.44
C ASN A 330 -0.39 -48.62 -38.05
N ALA A 331 -0.66 -49.89 -37.73
CA ALA A 331 -1.23 -50.26 -36.43
C ALA A 331 -0.26 -50.05 -35.26
N GLU A 332 1.06 -50.04 -35.53
CA GLU A 332 2.11 -49.97 -34.50
C GLU A 332 2.91 -48.65 -34.54
N GLU A 333 2.91 -47.94 -35.67
CA GLU A 333 3.74 -46.76 -35.92
C GLU A 333 3.08 -45.81 -36.95
N VAL A 334 3.43 -44.51 -36.87
CA VAL A 334 2.99 -43.49 -37.83
C VAL A 334 4.20 -42.92 -38.56
N LEU A 335 4.16 -42.96 -39.89
CA LEU A 335 5.20 -42.41 -40.76
C LEU A 335 4.91 -40.96 -41.10
N VAL A 336 5.88 -40.09 -40.88
CA VAL A 336 5.78 -38.64 -41.04
C VAL A 336 6.92 -38.13 -41.90
N ASP A 337 6.59 -37.44 -42.98
CA ASP A 337 7.56 -36.72 -43.80
C ASP A 337 7.87 -35.36 -43.16
N ILE A 338 9.11 -35.20 -42.72
CA ILE A 338 9.63 -34.00 -42.07
C ILE A 338 10.51 -33.15 -43.00
N GLY A 339 10.58 -33.47 -44.29
CA GLY A 339 11.41 -32.75 -45.27
C GLY A 339 12.92 -32.97 -45.12
N GLY A 340 13.31 -34.05 -44.44
CA GLY A 340 14.71 -34.48 -44.23
C GLY A 340 15.19 -35.54 -45.21
N LYS A 341 16.38 -36.11 -44.94
CA LYS A 341 16.94 -37.23 -45.72
C LYS A 341 16.21 -38.57 -45.50
N SER A 342 15.52 -38.71 -44.37
CA SER A 342 14.80 -39.92 -43.96
C SER A 342 13.38 -39.56 -43.48
N GLU A 343 12.43 -40.48 -43.65
CA GLU A 343 11.10 -40.38 -43.05
C GLU A 343 11.19 -40.56 -41.52
N GLY A 344 10.37 -39.83 -40.79
CA GLY A 344 10.28 -39.94 -39.35
C GLY A 344 9.23 -40.94 -38.90
N ILE A 345 9.49 -41.68 -37.82
CA ILE A 345 8.60 -42.70 -37.27
C ILE A 345 8.12 -42.24 -35.88
N ILE A 346 6.82 -42.20 -35.66
CA ILE A 346 6.22 -42.01 -34.32
C ILE A 346 5.71 -43.36 -33.82
N PRO A 347 6.33 -43.96 -32.79
CA PRO A 347 5.81 -45.13 -32.11
C PRO A 347 4.46 -44.83 -31.42
N LEU A 348 3.59 -45.83 -31.32
CA LEU A 348 2.32 -45.74 -30.58
C LEU A 348 2.46 -45.13 -29.18
N GLU A 349 3.53 -45.47 -28.44
CA GLU A 349 3.78 -44.97 -27.09
C GLU A 349 4.05 -43.46 -27.03
N GLU A 350 4.53 -42.90 -28.13
CA GLU A 350 4.87 -41.48 -28.29
C GLU A 350 3.78 -40.69 -29.03
N LEU A 351 2.70 -41.36 -29.42
CA LEU A 351 1.52 -40.75 -30.05
C LEU A 351 0.53 -40.18 -29.00
N ALA A 352 0.29 -40.90 -27.89
CA ALA A 352 -0.65 -40.45 -26.86
C ALA A 352 -0.38 -41.04 -25.45
N TYR A 353 -0.95 -40.39 -24.43
CA TYR A 353 -0.88 -40.85 -23.04
C TYR A 353 -1.78 -42.06 -22.73
N LYS A 354 -2.80 -42.31 -23.55
CA LYS A 354 -3.73 -43.44 -23.46
C LYS A 354 -3.58 -44.31 -24.70
N ARG A 355 -3.83 -45.62 -24.58
CA ARG A 355 -3.96 -46.51 -25.75
C ARG A 355 -5.24 -46.12 -26.49
N VAL A 356 -5.08 -45.36 -27.56
CA VAL A 356 -6.12 -44.96 -28.49
C VAL A 356 -5.67 -45.42 -29.88
N ASP A 357 -6.62 -45.73 -30.76
CA ASP A 357 -6.27 -46.11 -32.12
C ASP A 357 -5.63 -44.91 -32.85
N PRO A 358 -4.49 -45.09 -33.55
CA PRO A 358 -3.76 -44.01 -34.22
C PRO A 358 -4.62 -43.16 -35.18
N LYS A 359 -5.63 -43.79 -35.79
CA LYS A 359 -6.57 -43.16 -36.72
C LYS A 359 -7.53 -42.16 -36.08
N GLU A 360 -7.69 -42.19 -34.76
CA GLU A 360 -8.52 -41.21 -34.04
C GLU A 360 -7.74 -39.92 -33.70
N ILE A 361 -6.41 -39.96 -33.71
CA ILE A 361 -5.54 -38.85 -33.31
C ILE A 361 -4.98 -38.12 -34.54
N VAL A 362 -4.58 -38.86 -35.58
CA VAL A 362 -3.98 -38.31 -36.80
C VAL A 362 -4.62 -38.92 -38.05
N SER A 363 -4.75 -38.11 -39.10
CA SER A 363 -5.23 -38.55 -40.43
C SER A 363 -4.11 -38.56 -41.46
N GLU A 364 -4.17 -39.46 -42.44
CA GLU A 364 -3.20 -39.48 -43.55
C GLU A 364 -3.25 -38.15 -44.32
N GLY A 365 -2.09 -37.52 -44.50
CA GLY A 365 -1.92 -36.22 -45.15
C GLY A 365 -2.01 -35.01 -44.21
N GLN A 366 -2.27 -35.19 -42.91
CA GLN A 366 -2.33 -34.11 -41.92
C GLN A 366 -0.91 -33.62 -41.57
N GLU A 367 -0.74 -32.29 -41.46
CA GLU A 367 0.46 -31.71 -40.87
C GLU A 367 0.38 -31.74 -39.34
N ILE A 368 1.43 -32.25 -38.71
CA ILE A 368 1.56 -32.38 -37.26
C ILE A 368 2.91 -31.88 -36.78
N SER A 369 2.95 -31.27 -35.59
CA SER A 369 4.19 -30.89 -34.92
C SER A 369 4.75 -32.08 -34.15
N VAL A 370 6.04 -32.38 -34.30
CA VAL A 370 6.72 -33.56 -33.76
C VAL A 370 8.11 -33.19 -33.24
N GLU A 371 8.52 -33.77 -32.11
CA GLU A 371 9.85 -33.56 -31.52
C GLU A 371 10.78 -34.69 -31.95
N VAL A 372 11.99 -34.36 -32.41
CA VAL A 372 13.02 -35.34 -32.76
C VAL A 372 13.60 -35.96 -31.50
N LEU A 373 13.42 -37.26 -31.29
CA LEU A 373 14.02 -37.98 -30.17
C LEU A 373 15.46 -38.37 -30.50
N ASN A 374 15.64 -39.34 -31.40
CA ASN A 374 16.94 -39.92 -31.76
C ASN A 374 16.87 -40.53 -33.17
N GLU A 375 18.02 -40.86 -33.77
CA GLU A 375 18.10 -41.75 -34.93
C GLU A 375 18.18 -43.21 -34.47
N ASP A 376 17.35 -44.08 -35.06
CA ASP A 376 17.38 -45.51 -34.79
C ASP A 376 18.49 -46.21 -35.60
N LYS A 377 18.80 -47.47 -35.27
CA LYS A 377 19.91 -48.23 -35.91
C LYS A 377 19.78 -48.38 -37.43
N ASP A 378 18.58 -48.21 -37.97
CA ASP A 378 18.26 -48.32 -39.39
C ASP A 378 18.25 -46.96 -40.12
N GLY A 379 18.65 -45.86 -39.44
CA GLY A 379 18.74 -44.53 -40.05
C GLY A 379 17.42 -43.76 -40.17
N ASN A 380 16.38 -44.23 -39.48
CA ASN A 380 15.09 -43.56 -39.35
C ASN A 380 15.08 -42.63 -38.14
N ILE A 381 14.38 -41.50 -38.25
CA ILE A 381 14.30 -40.49 -37.18
C ILE A 381 13.09 -40.82 -36.31
N VAL A 382 13.31 -41.12 -35.02
CA VAL A 382 12.23 -41.38 -34.07
C VAL A 382 11.66 -40.05 -33.58
N LEU A 383 10.34 -39.91 -33.65
CA LEU A 383 9.62 -38.68 -33.38
C LEU A 383 8.62 -38.86 -32.23
N SER A 384 8.36 -37.78 -31.48
CA SER A 384 7.32 -37.75 -30.44
C SER A 384 6.29 -36.66 -30.73
N TYR A 385 5.06 -37.09 -31.01
CA TYR A 385 3.90 -36.19 -31.14
C TYR A 385 3.46 -35.68 -29.76
N LYS A 386 3.48 -36.55 -28.78
CA LYS A 386 3.11 -36.26 -27.39
C LYS A 386 3.97 -35.16 -26.77
N LYS A 387 5.30 -35.20 -26.95
CA LYS A 387 6.16 -34.17 -26.37
C LYS A 387 6.04 -32.83 -27.11
N ALA A 388 5.92 -32.85 -28.44
CA ALA A 388 5.69 -31.63 -29.22
C ALA A 388 4.40 -30.90 -28.84
N GLN A 389 3.31 -31.63 -28.57
CA GLN A 389 2.07 -31.02 -28.07
C GLN A 389 2.24 -30.34 -26.71
N ILE A 390 3.07 -30.90 -25.82
CA ILE A 390 3.34 -30.31 -24.50
C ILE A 390 4.16 -29.03 -24.65
N GLU A 391 5.14 -29.01 -25.54
CA GLU A 391 5.94 -27.80 -25.79
C GLU A 391 5.07 -26.69 -26.40
N GLU A 392 4.19 -27.04 -27.35
CA GLU A 392 3.24 -26.08 -27.92
C GLU A 392 2.25 -25.55 -26.86
N LEU A 393 1.81 -26.41 -25.94
CA LEU A 393 1.01 -25.99 -24.77
C LEU A 393 1.82 -25.08 -23.84
N LEU A 394 3.09 -25.39 -23.56
CA LEU A 394 3.96 -24.55 -22.72
C LEU A 394 4.16 -23.17 -23.34
N ASP A 395 4.42 -23.09 -24.65
CA ASP A 395 4.55 -21.81 -25.35
C ASP A 395 3.25 -21.00 -25.31
N LYS A 396 2.08 -21.66 -25.47
CA LYS A 396 0.77 -21.00 -25.29
C LYS A 396 0.56 -20.50 -23.86
N LEU A 397 0.97 -21.28 -22.84
CA LEU A 397 0.88 -20.88 -21.44
C LEU A 397 1.81 -19.72 -21.09
N GLU A 398 2.96 -19.63 -21.75
CA GLU A 398 3.89 -18.51 -21.58
C GLU A 398 3.37 -17.23 -22.25
N GLN A 399 2.83 -17.34 -23.47
CA GLN A 399 2.13 -16.23 -24.11
C GLN A 399 0.95 -15.77 -23.25
N ALA A 400 0.17 -16.70 -22.67
CA ALA A 400 -0.93 -16.37 -21.76
C ALA A 400 -0.44 -15.70 -20.46
N LYS A 401 0.77 -16.01 -19.98
CA LYS A 401 1.38 -15.34 -18.83
C LYS A 401 1.78 -13.91 -19.18
N GLU A 402 2.34 -13.67 -20.35
CA GLU A 402 2.75 -12.33 -20.81
C GLU A 402 1.55 -11.44 -21.15
N SER A 403 0.52 -12.01 -21.81
CA SER A 403 -0.70 -11.30 -22.18
C SER A 403 -1.69 -11.16 -21.02
N GLY A 404 -1.53 -11.96 -19.96
CA GLY A 404 -2.47 -12.04 -18.84
C GLY A 404 -3.81 -12.69 -19.22
N GLU A 405 -3.82 -13.59 -20.20
CA GLU A 405 -5.01 -14.30 -20.67
C GLU A 405 -5.58 -15.25 -19.59
N ILE A 406 -6.90 -15.41 -19.59
CA ILE A 406 -7.62 -16.21 -18.60
C ILE A 406 -7.76 -17.64 -19.13
N ILE A 407 -7.25 -18.60 -18.37
CA ILE A 407 -7.29 -20.02 -18.69
C ILE A 407 -8.38 -20.70 -17.87
N THR A 408 -9.16 -21.56 -18.52
CA THR A 408 -10.18 -22.40 -17.86
C THR A 408 -9.66 -23.82 -17.73
N ALA A 409 -9.73 -24.38 -16.53
CA ALA A 409 -9.31 -25.75 -16.29
C ALA A 409 -10.07 -26.42 -15.13
N PRO A 410 -10.35 -27.73 -15.23
CA PRO A 410 -10.98 -28.48 -14.15
C PRO A 410 -10.01 -28.78 -13.01
N VAL A 411 -10.55 -28.77 -11.79
CA VAL A 411 -9.85 -29.23 -10.59
C VAL A 411 -9.78 -30.75 -10.56
N ILE A 412 -8.56 -31.28 -10.49
CA ILE A 412 -8.29 -32.71 -10.42
C ILE A 412 -8.33 -33.19 -8.97
N GLU A 413 -7.53 -32.57 -8.10
CA GLU A 413 -7.26 -33.08 -6.75
C GLU A 413 -6.92 -31.94 -5.80
N ILE A 414 -7.16 -32.14 -4.50
CA ILE A 414 -6.83 -31.19 -3.43
C ILE A 414 -5.66 -31.74 -2.62
N VAL A 415 -4.64 -30.91 -2.41
CA VAL A 415 -3.44 -31.25 -1.62
C VAL A 415 -3.34 -30.37 -0.38
N LYS A 416 -2.44 -30.69 0.56
CA LYS A 416 -2.27 -30.02 1.88
C LYS A 416 -1.78 -28.55 1.85
N GLY A 417 -2.01 -27.83 0.75
CA GLY A 417 -1.67 -26.41 0.59
C GLY A 417 -2.32 -25.73 -0.62
N GLY A 418 -3.21 -26.41 -1.35
CA GLY A 418 -3.80 -25.88 -2.57
C GLY A 418 -4.54 -26.93 -3.39
N ILE A 419 -4.81 -26.60 -4.65
CA ILE A 419 -5.60 -27.37 -5.59
C ILE A 419 -4.74 -27.68 -6.82
N LEU A 420 -4.81 -28.91 -7.32
CA LEU A 420 -4.23 -29.32 -8.59
C LEU A 420 -5.27 -29.22 -9.71
N VAL A 421 -4.88 -28.59 -10.81
CA VAL A 421 -5.74 -28.32 -11.97
C VAL A 421 -5.10 -28.84 -13.24
N ASP A 422 -5.93 -29.26 -14.21
CA ASP A 422 -5.46 -29.73 -15.52
C ASP A 422 -5.58 -28.64 -16.58
N VAL A 423 -4.47 -27.99 -16.93
CA VAL A 423 -4.43 -27.00 -18.03
C VAL A 423 -3.82 -27.61 -19.30
N GLY A 424 -3.79 -28.94 -19.43
CA GLY A 424 -2.99 -29.69 -20.41
C GLY A 424 -1.63 -30.14 -19.88
N ILE A 425 -1.17 -29.48 -18.81
CA ILE A 425 -0.10 -29.93 -17.91
C ILE A 425 -0.57 -29.76 -16.46
N ARG A 426 0.15 -30.35 -15.50
CA ARG A 426 -0.21 -30.25 -14.08
C ARG A 426 -0.01 -28.82 -13.55
N GLY A 427 -1.11 -28.15 -13.27
CA GLY A 427 -1.14 -26.84 -12.63
C GLY A 427 -1.37 -26.95 -11.12
N PHE A 428 -0.78 -26.03 -10.35
CA PHE A 428 -0.96 -25.91 -8.91
C PHE A 428 -1.49 -24.51 -8.56
N VAL A 429 -2.60 -24.46 -7.83
CA VAL A 429 -3.20 -23.24 -7.30
C VAL A 429 -3.05 -23.24 -5.78
N PRO A 430 -2.24 -22.35 -5.19
CA PRO A 430 -2.14 -22.24 -3.74
C PRO A 430 -3.51 -21.91 -3.11
N ALA A 431 -3.80 -22.40 -1.90
CA ALA A 431 -5.09 -22.17 -1.24
C ALA A 431 -5.45 -20.68 -1.08
N SER A 432 -4.45 -19.81 -0.90
CA SER A 432 -4.62 -18.35 -0.81
C SER A 432 -4.90 -17.65 -2.15
N GLN A 433 -4.84 -18.39 -3.27
CA GLN A 433 -5.00 -17.89 -4.63
C GLN A 433 -6.25 -18.44 -5.32
N VAL A 434 -7.08 -19.20 -4.59
CA VAL A 434 -8.36 -19.76 -5.09
C VAL A 434 -9.48 -18.73 -4.99
N ASP A 435 -9.59 -18.03 -3.87
CA ASP A 435 -10.65 -17.05 -3.61
C ASP A 435 -10.08 -15.78 -2.94
N ARG A 436 -10.84 -14.69 -2.93
CA ARG A 436 -10.50 -13.43 -2.23
C ARG A 436 -10.59 -13.58 -0.72
N ASN A 437 -11.47 -14.44 -0.23
CA ASN A 437 -11.67 -14.71 1.20
C ASN A 437 -11.02 -16.03 1.60
N PHE A 438 -10.73 -16.20 2.89
CA PHE A 438 -10.23 -17.47 3.40
C PHE A 438 -11.34 -18.54 3.32
N VAL A 439 -11.13 -19.55 2.48
CA VAL A 439 -12.05 -20.69 2.35
C VAL A 439 -11.56 -21.82 3.26
N ALA A 440 -12.38 -22.19 4.25
CA ALA A 440 -12.06 -23.26 5.19
C ALA A 440 -12.12 -24.66 4.53
N ASP A 441 -13.01 -24.86 3.55
CA ASP A 441 -13.21 -26.13 2.85
C ASP A 441 -12.95 -26.01 1.34
N LEU A 442 -11.79 -26.49 0.89
CA LEU A 442 -11.41 -26.52 -0.53
C LEU A 442 -12.17 -27.61 -1.33
N ASN A 443 -12.86 -28.53 -0.63
CA ASN A 443 -13.62 -29.63 -1.24
C ASN A 443 -14.73 -29.18 -2.17
N GLN A 444 -15.23 -27.95 -2.02
CA GLN A 444 -16.29 -27.41 -2.87
C GLN A 444 -15.86 -27.19 -4.32
N TYR A 445 -14.55 -27.06 -4.58
CA TYR A 445 -14.02 -26.79 -5.92
C TYR A 445 -13.63 -28.06 -6.68
N LEU A 446 -13.74 -29.25 -6.05
CA LEU A 446 -13.40 -30.52 -6.72
C LEU A 446 -14.29 -30.74 -7.95
N ASN A 447 -13.69 -31.05 -9.10
CA ASN A 447 -14.37 -31.18 -10.40
C ASN A 447 -15.07 -29.91 -10.92
N GLN A 448 -14.79 -28.73 -10.36
CA GLN A 448 -15.26 -27.46 -10.94
C GLN A 448 -14.22 -26.92 -11.93
N GLU A 449 -14.70 -26.23 -12.95
CA GLU A 449 -13.85 -25.48 -13.87
C GLU A 449 -13.55 -24.10 -13.27
N LEU A 450 -12.27 -23.83 -13.01
CA LEU A 450 -11.81 -22.56 -12.47
C LEU A 450 -11.20 -21.71 -13.58
N ARG A 451 -11.48 -20.40 -13.52
CA ARG A 451 -10.87 -19.38 -14.38
C ARG A 451 -9.65 -18.82 -13.68
N MET A 452 -8.47 -18.98 -14.27
CA MET A 452 -7.19 -18.70 -13.61
C MET A 452 -6.21 -18.03 -14.55
N LYS A 453 -5.29 -17.24 -14.00
CA LYS A 453 -4.11 -16.74 -14.72
C LYS A 453 -2.85 -17.48 -14.30
N VAL A 454 -1.91 -17.61 -15.23
CA VAL A 454 -0.59 -18.17 -14.97
C VAL A 454 0.25 -17.14 -14.22
N LEU A 455 0.70 -17.49 -13.01
CA LEU A 455 1.65 -16.66 -12.23
C LEU A 455 3.09 -17.05 -12.53
N GLU A 456 3.35 -18.36 -12.53
CA GLU A 456 4.68 -18.93 -12.70
C GLU A 456 4.60 -20.16 -13.59
N LEU A 457 5.61 -20.36 -14.42
CA LEU A 457 5.69 -21.49 -15.34
C LEU A 457 7.10 -22.07 -15.21
N ASP A 458 7.18 -23.36 -14.89
CA ASP A 458 8.42 -24.13 -14.89
C ASP A 458 8.44 -25.04 -16.12
N ARG A 459 9.20 -24.61 -17.15
CA ARG A 459 9.41 -25.36 -18.41
C ARG A 459 10.08 -26.71 -18.17
N SER A 460 11.06 -26.78 -17.26
CA SER A 460 11.82 -28.02 -16.99
C SER A 460 10.97 -29.05 -16.25
N GLY A 461 10.16 -28.60 -15.29
CA GLY A 461 9.29 -29.44 -14.47
C GLY A 461 7.92 -29.74 -15.09
N ARG A 462 7.54 -29.07 -16.18
CA ARG A 462 6.18 -29.09 -16.78
C ARG A 462 5.09 -28.78 -15.75
N LYS A 463 5.31 -27.75 -14.95
CA LYS A 463 4.39 -27.31 -13.89
C LYS A 463 4.05 -25.85 -14.08
N ALA A 464 2.78 -25.50 -13.88
CA ALA A 464 2.33 -24.11 -13.85
C ALA A 464 1.78 -23.78 -12.46
N VAL A 465 2.10 -22.60 -11.93
CA VAL A 465 1.45 -22.05 -10.74
C VAL A 465 0.40 -21.04 -11.22
N LEU A 466 -0.85 -21.26 -10.82
CA LEU A 466 -2.02 -20.53 -11.31
C LEU A 466 -2.70 -19.78 -10.16
N SER A 467 -3.41 -18.70 -10.48
CA SER A 467 -4.22 -17.94 -9.52
C SER A 467 -5.57 -17.55 -10.10
N GLN A 468 -6.63 -17.95 -9.40
CA GLN A 468 -8.00 -17.51 -9.64
C GLN A 468 -8.26 -16.13 -9.02
N ARG A 469 -7.62 -15.82 -7.89
CA ARG A 469 -7.75 -14.54 -7.19
C ARG A 469 -7.41 -13.36 -8.09
N ALA A 470 -6.39 -13.47 -8.94
CA ALA A 470 -6.01 -12.43 -9.90
C ALA A 470 -7.15 -12.07 -10.87
N VAL A 471 -7.89 -13.07 -11.37
CA VAL A 471 -9.04 -12.86 -12.25
C VAL A 471 -10.18 -12.14 -11.51
N LEU A 472 -10.50 -12.63 -10.31
CA LEU A 472 -11.56 -12.06 -9.48
C LEU A 472 -11.24 -10.62 -9.03
N GLU A 473 -9.97 -10.31 -8.78
CA GLU A 473 -9.51 -8.96 -8.45
C GLU A 473 -9.64 -8.01 -9.64
N GLU A 474 -9.26 -8.42 -10.85
CA GLU A 474 -9.42 -7.59 -12.06
C GLU A 474 -10.89 -7.34 -12.41
N GLU A 475 -11.75 -8.36 -12.35
CA GLU A 475 -13.19 -8.19 -12.55
C GLU A 475 -13.77 -7.20 -11.53
N TYR A 476 -13.33 -7.32 -10.26
CA TYR A 476 -13.74 -6.38 -9.22
C TYR A 476 -13.23 -4.96 -9.48
N GLN A 477 -12.00 -4.79 -9.98
CA GLN A 477 -11.47 -3.46 -10.35
C GLN A 477 -12.23 -2.86 -11.54
N LYS A 478 -12.64 -3.68 -12.52
CA LYS A 478 -13.47 -3.23 -13.64
C LYS A 478 -14.84 -2.78 -13.18
N ILE A 479 -15.52 -3.59 -12.37
CA ILE A 479 -16.81 -3.23 -11.77
C ILE A 479 -16.65 -1.96 -10.93
N LYS A 480 -15.59 -1.86 -10.12
CA LYS A 480 -15.30 -0.67 -9.31
C LYS A 480 -15.07 0.57 -10.18
N GLY A 481 -14.36 0.44 -11.30
CA GLY A 481 -14.12 1.51 -12.27
C GLY A 481 -15.41 1.99 -12.93
N GLU A 482 -16.23 1.05 -13.42
CA GLU A 482 -17.53 1.36 -14.03
C GLU A 482 -18.48 2.05 -13.05
N VAL A 483 -18.53 1.56 -11.79
CA VAL A 483 -19.32 2.21 -10.74
C VAL A 483 -18.75 3.59 -10.44
N TRP A 484 -17.42 3.76 -10.37
CA TRP A 484 -16.78 5.06 -10.15
C TRP A 484 -17.14 6.10 -11.22
N GLU A 485 -17.15 5.71 -12.49
CA GLU A 485 -17.53 6.61 -13.60
C GLU A 485 -19.01 6.99 -13.58
N GLN A 486 -19.87 6.12 -13.07
CA GLN A 486 -21.31 6.39 -12.97
C GLN A 486 -21.70 7.22 -11.75
N LEU A 487 -20.82 7.36 -10.75
CA LEU A 487 -21.12 8.05 -9.50
C LEU A 487 -21.11 9.57 -9.70
N LYS A 488 -22.24 10.20 -9.34
CA LYS A 488 -22.38 11.65 -9.30
C LYS A 488 -22.77 12.11 -7.90
N GLU A 489 -22.24 13.27 -7.50
CA GLU A 489 -22.64 13.92 -6.26
C GLU A 489 -24.15 14.24 -6.28
N GLY A 490 -24.84 13.93 -5.18
CA GLY A 490 -26.30 14.07 -5.04
C GLY A 490 -27.12 12.85 -5.47
N GLN A 491 -26.51 11.79 -6.02
CA GLN A 491 -27.24 10.57 -6.40
C GLN A 491 -27.59 9.72 -5.18
N VAL A 492 -28.82 9.17 -5.16
CA VAL A 492 -29.26 8.14 -4.21
C VAL A 492 -28.80 6.78 -4.71
N ARG A 493 -28.15 6.00 -3.86
CA ARG A 493 -27.75 4.62 -4.13
C ARG A 493 -28.02 3.73 -2.93
N GLN A 494 -28.31 2.46 -3.22
CA GLN A 494 -28.34 1.43 -2.20
C GLN A 494 -26.92 0.98 -1.88
N GLY A 495 -26.64 0.83 -0.59
CA GLY A 495 -25.37 0.35 -0.10
C GLY A 495 -25.55 -0.56 1.11
N LYS A 496 -24.59 -1.47 1.29
CA LYS A 496 -24.61 -2.46 2.38
C LYS A 496 -23.64 -2.06 3.47
N VAL A 497 -24.08 -2.06 4.72
CA VAL A 497 -23.23 -1.72 5.87
C VAL A 497 -22.21 -2.84 6.09
N MET A 498 -20.93 -2.54 5.90
CA MET A 498 -19.85 -3.51 6.09
C MET A 498 -19.36 -3.57 7.53
N ARG A 499 -19.21 -2.41 8.17
CA ARG A 499 -18.72 -2.29 9.55
C ARG A 499 -19.14 -0.97 10.18
N ILE A 500 -19.31 -0.98 11.50
CA ILE A 500 -19.68 0.22 12.26
C ILE A 500 -18.51 0.65 13.16
N ALA A 501 -18.22 1.94 13.19
CA ALA A 501 -17.21 2.55 14.06
C ALA A 501 -17.87 3.61 14.96
N THR A 502 -17.18 4.05 16.01
CA THR A 502 -17.71 5.04 16.96
C THR A 502 -18.05 6.40 16.34
N PHE A 503 -17.42 6.75 15.21
CA PHE A 503 -17.62 8.03 14.51
C PHE A 503 -18.48 7.91 13.23
N GLY A 504 -18.90 6.70 12.84
CA GLY A 504 -19.68 6.50 11.61
C GLY A 504 -19.78 5.04 11.16
N ALA A 505 -20.48 4.81 10.06
CA ALA A 505 -20.62 3.49 9.45
C ALA A 505 -19.92 3.46 8.07
N PHE A 506 -19.32 2.33 7.74
CA PHE A 506 -18.75 2.08 6.42
C PHE A 506 -19.76 1.28 5.60
N VAL A 507 -20.14 1.84 4.47
CA VAL A 507 -21.20 1.33 3.60
C VAL A 507 -20.59 1.05 2.24
N ASP A 508 -20.71 -0.18 1.76
CA ASP A 508 -20.30 -0.58 0.43
C ASP A 508 -21.40 -0.22 -0.58
N ILE A 509 -21.08 0.64 -1.55
CA ILE A 509 -22.00 1.07 -2.61
C ILE A 509 -21.56 0.46 -3.93
N GLY A 510 -21.70 -0.86 -4.04
CA GLY A 510 -21.39 -1.57 -5.28
C GLY A 510 -19.89 -1.68 -5.59
N GLY A 511 -19.06 -1.90 -4.57
CA GLY A 511 -17.62 -2.14 -4.69
C GLY A 511 -16.73 -0.96 -4.25
N ILE A 512 -17.34 0.15 -3.81
CA ILE A 512 -16.64 1.35 -3.31
C ILE A 512 -17.09 1.64 -1.88
N ASP A 513 -16.10 1.81 -1.01
CA ASP A 513 -16.31 2.14 0.40
C ASP A 513 -16.74 3.60 0.57
N GLY A 514 -17.96 3.80 1.06
CA GLY A 514 -18.45 5.08 1.51
C GLY A 514 -18.46 5.22 3.04
N LEU A 515 -18.15 6.41 3.53
CA LEU A 515 -18.19 6.77 4.93
C LEU A 515 -19.47 7.55 5.22
N LEU A 516 -20.31 6.99 6.09
CA LEU A 516 -21.49 7.65 6.64
C LEU A 516 -21.13 8.16 8.04
N HIS A 517 -21.00 9.48 8.20
CA HIS A 517 -20.65 10.08 9.49
C HIS A 517 -21.85 10.05 10.45
N VAL A 518 -21.63 9.93 11.77
CA VAL A 518 -22.71 9.96 12.79
C VAL A 518 -23.63 11.18 12.64
N SER A 519 -23.03 12.33 12.29
CA SER A 519 -23.76 13.58 12.06
C SER A 519 -24.57 13.59 10.77
N GLU A 520 -24.45 12.60 9.89
CA GLU A 520 -25.17 12.49 8.62
C GLU A 520 -26.20 11.34 8.62
N MET A 521 -26.37 10.65 9.76
CA MET A 521 -27.30 9.53 9.93
C MET A 521 -28.74 9.98 10.25
N ALA A 522 -28.91 10.97 11.13
CA ALA A 522 -30.24 11.54 11.44
C ALA A 522 -30.13 12.99 11.92
N TRP A 523 -31.25 13.72 11.91
CA TRP A 523 -31.33 15.14 12.31
C TRP A 523 -31.11 15.39 13.81
N GLY A 524 -31.32 14.38 14.68
CA GLY A 524 -31.10 14.46 16.13
C GLY A 524 -29.68 14.06 16.59
N HIS A 525 -29.39 14.23 17.88
CA HIS A 525 -28.10 13.87 18.46
C HIS A 525 -28.00 12.35 18.70
N ILE A 526 -27.24 11.65 17.84
CA ILE A 526 -26.97 10.21 17.98
C ILE A 526 -25.59 10.04 18.64
N SER A 527 -25.56 9.38 19.79
CA SER A 527 -24.32 9.07 20.51
C SER A 527 -23.62 7.81 19.98
N ASN A 528 -24.39 6.84 19.47
CA ASN A 528 -23.87 5.60 18.90
C ASN A 528 -24.51 5.29 17.54
N PRO A 529 -23.71 5.17 16.46
CA PRO A 529 -24.23 4.83 15.13
C PRO A 529 -24.86 3.42 15.05
N ALA A 530 -24.53 2.52 15.97
CA ALA A 530 -25.10 1.16 16.07
C ALA A 530 -26.58 1.13 16.47
N GLU A 531 -27.15 2.25 16.93
CA GLU A 531 -28.60 2.36 17.23
C GLU A 531 -29.44 2.56 15.96
N VAL A 532 -28.82 2.98 14.85
CA VAL A 532 -29.51 3.38 13.62
C VAL A 532 -29.28 2.39 12.48
N VAL A 533 -28.11 1.76 12.42
CA VAL A 533 -27.74 0.80 11.37
C VAL A 533 -27.07 -0.42 11.99
N ALA A 534 -27.37 -1.63 11.49
CA ALA A 534 -26.68 -2.86 11.87
C ALA A 534 -25.68 -3.31 10.79
N GLU A 535 -24.68 -4.11 11.19
CA GLU A 535 -23.74 -4.70 10.25
C GLU A 535 -24.46 -5.68 9.32
N GLY A 536 -24.34 -5.47 8.02
CA GLY A 536 -25.01 -6.25 6.98
C GLY A 536 -26.32 -5.65 6.45
N ASP A 537 -26.83 -4.56 7.02
CA ASP A 537 -28.06 -3.92 6.56
C ASP A 537 -27.90 -3.26 5.18
N GLU A 538 -28.96 -3.31 4.38
CA GLU A 538 -29.07 -2.58 3.12
C GLU A 538 -29.78 -1.24 3.36
N ILE A 539 -29.09 -0.14 3.08
CA ILE A 539 -29.57 1.22 3.31
C ILE A 539 -29.45 2.09 2.06
N GLU A 540 -30.41 2.98 1.86
CA GLU A 540 -30.35 3.99 0.81
C GLU A 540 -29.61 5.23 1.30
N VAL A 541 -28.53 5.60 0.61
CA VAL A 541 -27.63 6.68 0.99
C VAL A 541 -27.46 7.65 -0.18
N ILE A 542 -27.36 8.94 0.13
CA ILE A 542 -27.03 9.98 -0.84
C ILE A 542 -25.54 10.26 -0.79
N ILE A 543 -24.94 10.40 -1.97
CA ILE A 543 -23.54 10.80 -2.11
C ILE A 543 -23.43 12.30 -1.90
N LEU A 544 -22.77 12.74 -0.83
CA LEU A 544 -22.51 14.15 -0.60
C LEU A 544 -21.30 14.65 -1.38
N LYS A 545 -20.20 13.90 -1.29
CA LYS A 545 -18.91 14.30 -1.84
C LYS A 545 -18.11 13.09 -2.26
N ILE A 546 -17.46 13.18 -3.42
CA ILE A 546 -16.56 12.15 -3.92
C ILE A 546 -15.13 12.67 -3.85
N ASP A 547 -14.23 11.99 -3.12
CA ASP A 547 -12.80 12.33 -3.09
C ASP A 547 -12.01 11.37 -4.01
N PRO A 548 -11.64 11.78 -5.23
CA PRO A 548 -11.01 10.90 -6.23
C PRO A 548 -9.59 10.46 -5.87
N ILE A 549 -8.86 11.28 -5.12
CA ILE A 549 -7.49 10.97 -4.70
C ILE A 549 -7.46 9.82 -3.68
N LYS A 550 -8.45 9.77 -2.78
CA LYS A 550 -8.49 8.81 -1.67
C LYS A 550 -9.41 7.62 -1.94
N GLN A 551 -10.08 7.58 -3.10
CA GLN A 551 -11.12 6.60 -3.45
C GLN A 551 -12.18 6.41 -2.36
N LYS A 552 -12.59 7.52 -1.72
CA LYS A 552 -13.57 7.51 -0.63
C LYS A 552 -14.75 8.41 -0.98
N ILE A 553 -15.94 7.97 -0.57
CA ILE A 553 -17.19 8.69 -0.80
C ILE A 553 -17.78 9.07 0.56
N SER A 554 -18.20 10.33 0.71
CA SER A 554 -18.95 10.76 1.89
C SER A 554 -20.44 10.61 1.66
N LEU A 555 -21.11 9.92 2.57
CA LEU A 555 -22.51 9.53 2.46
C LEU A 555 -23.38 10.21 3.50
N SER A 556 -24.65 10.36 3.17
CA SER A 556 -25.66 10.90 4.09
C SER A 556 -26.99 10.17 3.96
N LEU A 557 -27.58 9.87 5.13
CA LEU A 557 -28.97 9.42 5.26
C LEU A 557 -29.91 10.62 5.45
N LYS A 558 -29.41 11.76 5.96
CA LYS A 558 -30.22 12.97 6.21
C LYS A 558 -30.91 13.51 4.97
N GLY A 559 -30.28 13.41 3.79
CA GLY A 559 -30.87 13.93 2.55
C GLY A 559 -32.19 13.26 2.13
N LEU A 560 -32.49 12.07 2.67
CA LEU A 560 -33.76 11.36 2.45
C LEU A 560 -34.82 11.67 3.51
N ILE A 561 -34.41 12.21 4.67
CA ILE A 561 -35.29 12.52 5.79
C ILE A 561 -35.73 13.98 5.64
N LYS A 562 -37.05 14.21 5.43
CA LYS A 562 -37.66 15.54 5.26
C LYS A 562 -37.15 16.52 6.32
N ASN A 563 -36.69 17.70 5.89
CA ASN A 563 -36.12 18.71 6.76
C ASN A 563 -37.20 19.20 7.76
N PRO A 564 -37.04 18.98 9.07
CA PRO A 564 -38.06 19.31 10.06
C PRO A 564 -38.36 20.83 10.12
N TRP A 565 -37.47 21.67 9.58
CA TRP A 565 -37.66 23.13 9.49
C TRP A 565 -38.63 23.59 8.39
N GLU A 566 -38.90 22.78 7.37
CA GLU A 566 -39.86 23.15 6.31
C GLU A 566 -41.29 23.28 6.86
N ASN A 567 -41.64 22.48 7.86
CA ASN A 567 -42.95 22.51 8.53
C ASN A 567 -42.94 23.27 9.87
N ALA A 568 -41.80 23.85 10.28
CA ALA A 568 -41.67 24.51 11.58
C ALA A 568 -42.49 25.81 11.66
N ILE A 569 -42.74 26.49 10.53
CA ILE A 569 -43.56 27.71 10.47
C ILE A 569 -45.03 27.39 10.79
N GLU A 570 -45.56 26.28 10.27
CA GLU A 570 -46.94 25.86 10.53
C GLU A 570 -47.11 25.19 11.91
N LYS A 571 -46.12 24.40 12.34
CA LYS A 571 -46.18 23.70 13.64
C LYS A 571 -45.96 24.62 14.84
N TYR A 572 -45.13 25.66 14.71
CA TYR A 572 -44.69 26.51 15.83
C TYR A 572 -44.88 28.01 15.53
N PRO A 573 -46.14 28.51 15.53
CA PRO A 573 -46.41 29.93 15.45
C PRO A 573 -45.97 30.65 16.73
N ILE A 574 -45.65 31.94 16.59
CA ILE A 574 -45.29 32.82 17.71
C ILE A 574 -46.41 32.79 18.77
N GLY A 575 -46.04 32.57 20.03
CA GLY A 575 -46.94 32.49 21.17
C GLY A 575 -47.41 31.08 21.55
N LYS A 576 -47.09 30.04 20.77
CA LYS A 576 -47.42 28.65 21.12
C LYS A 576 -46.50 28.13 22.25
N ILE A 577 -47.09 27.38 23.18
CA ILE A 577 -46.35 26.67 24.25
C ILE A 577 -45.86 25.34 23.69
N VAL A 578 -44.57 25.08 23.87
CA VAL A 578 -43.90 23.85 23.43
C VAL A 578 -43.20 23.19 24.61
N THR A 579 -43.30 21.86 24.67
CA THR A 579 -42.54 21.02 25.61
C THR A 579 -41.24 20.60 24.96
N GLY A 580 -40.11 20.80 25.63
CA GLY A 580 -38.80 20.36 25.12
C GLY A 580 -37.83 19.97 26.23
N ARG A 581 -36.79 19.23 25.87
CA ARG A 581 -35.77 18.72 26.80
C ARG A 581 -34.52 19.58 26.75
N VAL A 582 -33.99 19.98 27.91
CA VAL A 582 -32.74 20.74 27.99
C VAL A 582 -31.57 19.84 27.58
N VAL A 583 -30.95 20.11 26.43
CA VAL A 583 -29.78 19.35 25.93
C VAL A 583 -28.47 19.93 26.46
N ARG A 584 -28.39 21.25 26.56
CA ARG A 584 -27.18 21.95 27.02
C ARG A 584 -27.53 23.27 27.70
N VAL A 585 -26.80 23.58 28.77
CA VAL A 585 -26.84 24.88 29.43
C VAL A 585 -25.56 25.64 29.11
N ALA A 586 -25.68 26.93 28.79
CA ALA A 586 -24.56 27.84 28.55
C ALA A 586 -24.72 29.11 29.40
N PRO A 587 -23.64 29.88 29.65
CA PRO A 587 -23.71 31.08 30.50
C PRO A 587 -24.71 32.15 30.03
N PHE A 588 -25.05 32.15 28.74
CA PHE A 588 -25.98 33.11 28.13
C PHE A 588 -27.39 32.54 27.87
N GLY A 589 -27.63 31.25 28.12
CA GLY A 589 -28.94 30.64 27.90
C GLY A 589 -28.96 29.11 27.93
N ALA A 590 -30.15 28.52 27.85
CA ALA A 590 -30.37 27.08 27.77
C ALA A 590 -30.81 26.67 26.35
N PHE A 591 -30.27 25.55 25.85
CA PHE A 591 -30.68 24.90 24.61
C PHE A 591 -31.68 23.79 24.94
N ILE A 592 -32.88 23.93 24.42
CA ILE A 592 -34.02 23.05 24.65
C ILE A 592 -34.38 22.40 23.31
N GLU A 593 -34.23 21.09 23.19
CA GLU A 593 -34.66 20.31 22.03
C GLU A 593 -36.17 20.08 22.12
N VAL A 594 -36.92 20.60 21.15
CA VAL A 594 -38.39 20.49 21.11
C VAL A 594 -38.81 19.25 20.31
N GLU A 595 -38.16 19.02 19.18
CA GLU A 595 -38.28 17.83 18.33
C GLU A 595 -36.88 17.45 17.81
N PRO A 596 -36.62 16.19 17.42
CA PRO A 596 -35.32 15.76 16.92
C PRO A 596 -34.82 16.61 15.75
N GLY A 597 -33.80 17.46 16.00
CA GLY A 597 -33.23 18.39 15.01
C GLY A 597 -33.79 19.82 15.00
N ILE A 598 -34.67 20.17 15.95
CA ILE A 598 -35.15 21.53 16.21
C ILE A 598 -34.74 21.96 17.64
N ASP A 599 -33.74 22.83 17.70
CA ASP A 599 -33.23 23.39 18.95
C ASP A 599 -33.78 24.80 19.20
N GLY A 600 -34.38 25.00 20.37
CA GLY A 600 -34.78 26.29 20.89
C GLY A 600 -33.76 26.87 21.87
N LEU A 601 -33.50 28.17 21.80
CA LEU A 601 -32.64 28.91 22.72
C LEU A 601 -33.49 29.75 23.66
N ALA A 602 -33.34 29.52 24.96
CA ALA A 602 -33.88 30.37 26.01
C ALA A 602 -32.77 31.24 26.59
N HIS A 603 -32.79 32.55 26.31
CA HIS A 603 -31.80 33.51 26.82
C HIS A 603 -31.93 33.67 28.36
N ILE A 604 -30.83 33.97 29.07
CA ILE A 604 -30.83 34.24 30.53
C ILE A 604 -31.94 35.19 30.99
N SER A 605 -32.26 36.19 30.18
CA SER A 605 -33.29 37.19 30.47
C SER A 605 -34.73 36.68 30.32
N GLN A 606 -34.91 35.51 29.71
CA GLN A 606 -36.20 34.86 29.42
C GLN A 606 -36.45 33.60 30.27
N LEU A 607 -35.51 33.27 31.17
CA LEU A 607 -35.56 32.08 32.04
C LEU A 607 -36.31 32.32 33.36
N SER A 608 -36.30 33.54 33.92
CA SER A 608 -36.98 33.87 35.19
C SER A 608 -37.23 35.39 35.33
N GLN A 609 -38.18 35.78 36.20
CA GLN A 609 -38.44 37.19 36.52
C GLN A 609 -37.33 37.85 37.37
N ASN A 610 -36.55 37.05 38.11
CA ASN A 610 -35.46 37.52 38.97
C ASN A 610 -34.12 37.58 38.21
N ARG A 611 -33.18 38.46 38.60
CA ARG A 611 -31.81 38.47 38.05
C ARG A 611 -31.09 37.18 38.46
N VAL A 612 -31.03 36.22 37.55
CA VAL A 612 -30.28 34.97 37.73
C VAL A 612 -28.87 35.17 37.16
N SER A 613 -27.86 34.89 37.98
CA SER A 613 -26.45 35.03 37.60
C SER A 613 -25.94 33.83 36.79
N ASN A 614 -26.51 32.64 37.02
CA ASN A 614 -26.13 31.39 36.35
C ASN A 614 -27.37 30.54 35.99
N VAL A 615 -27.46 30.11 34.74
CA VAL A 615 -28.58 29.29 34.23
C VAL A 615 -28.70 27.92 34.93
N GLU A 616 -27.58 27.40 35.42
CA GLU A 616 -27.49 26.10 36.13
C GLU A 616 -28.24 26.07 37.47
N GLU A 617 -28.58 27.24 38.04
CA GLU A 617 -29.38 27.33 39.26
C GLU A 617 -30.88 27.08 39.01
N VAL A 618 -31.33 27.20 37.76
CA VAL A 618 -32.76 27.15 37.39
C VAL A 618 -33.08 25.93 36.51
N LEU A 619 -32.13 25.47 35.69
CA LEU A 619 -32.34 24.37 34.76
C LEU A 619 -31.22 23.33 34.83
N SER A 620 -31.59 22.05 34.93
CA SER A 620 -30.65 20.93 34.84
C SER A 620 -30.62 20.33 33.44
N VAL A 621 -29.44 19.92 32.97
CA VAL A 621 -29.28 19.18 31.70
C VAL A 621 -30.09 17.89 31.76
N GLY A 622 -30.97 17.69 30.77
CA GLY A 622 -31.86 16.54 30.65
C GLY A 622 -33.29 16.75 31.17
N GLN A 623 -33.59 17.89 31.80
CA GLN A 623 -34.93 18.24 32.30
C GLN A 623 -35.89 18.60 31.17
N THR A 624 -37.14 18.14 31.24
CA THR A 624 -38.21 18.56 30.32
C THR A 624 -38.88 19.82 30.85
N VAL A 625 -39.01 20.84 29.99
CA VAL A 625 -39.57 22.14 30.34
C VAL A 625 -40.57 22.61 29.28
N GLU A 626 -41.58 23.35 29.73
CA GLU A 626 -42.52 24.05 28.86
C GLU A 626 -42.01 25.48 28.62
N ALA A 627 -41.95 25.89 27.35
CA ALA A 627 -41.53 27.22 26.98
C ALA A 627 -42.40 27.77 25.84
N LYS A 628 -42.61 29.08 25.84
CA LYS A 628 -43.40 29.78 24.81
C LYS A 628 -42.49 30.28 23.71
N VAL A 629 -42.90 30.10 22.46
CA VAL A 629 -42.17 30.58 21.28
C VAL A 629 -42.30 32.10 21.17
N ILE A 630 -41.21 32.84 21.34
CA ILE A 630 -41.17 34.29 21.11
C ILE A 630 -40.92 34.58 19.64
N GLU A 631 -39.97 33.86 19.05
CA GLU A 631 -39.49 34.14 17.70
C GLU A 631 -39.14 32.83 17.02
N ASN A 632 -39.53 32.71 15.75
CA ASN A 632 -39.21 31.58 14.89
C ASN A 632 -38.49 32.14 13.66
N ASP A 633 -37.16 31.95 13.59
CA ASP A 633 -36.33 32.35 12.45
C ASP A 633 -35.96 31.07 11.65
N PRO A 634 -36.72 30.75 10.57
CA PRO A 634 -36.51 29.55 9.77
C PRO A 634 -35.23 29.63 8.91
N VAL A 635 -34.74 30.83 8.63
CA VAL A 635 -33.50 31.04 7.84
C VAL A 635 -32.29 30.71 8.69
N LYS A 636 -32.28 31.14 9.96
CA LYS A 636 -31.19 30.84 10.90
C LYS A 636 -31.33 29.51 11.62
N LYS A 637 -32.42 28.77 11.40
CA LYS A 637 -32.75 27.52 12.10
C LYS A 637 -32.67 27.68 13.62
N ARG A 638 -33.32 28.72 14.14
CA ARG A 638 -33.34 29.05 15.58
C ARG A 638 -34.76 29.37 16.05
N LEU A 639 -35.16 28.76 17.16
CA LEU A 639 -36.38 29.07 17.90
C LEU A 639 -36.00 29.81 19.19
N SER A 640 -36.50 31.03 19.40
CA SER A 640 -36.30 31.76 20.66
C SER A 640 -37.43 31.40 21.61
N LEU A 641 -37.10 30.83 22.76
CA LEU A 641 -38.06 30.33 23.76
C LEU A 641 -38.01 31.16 25.04
N SER A 642 -39.16 31.29 25.72
CA SER A 642 -39.26 31.94 27.03
C SER A 642 -40.11 31.16 28.02
N LEU A 643 -39.57 31.02 29.24
CA LEU A 643 -40.28 30.46 30.39
C LEU A 643 -40.98 31.54 31.21
N LYS A 644 -40.58 32.81 31.05
CA LYS A 644 -41.10 33.95 31.82
C LYS A 644 -42.57 34.27 31.50
N GLU A 645 -42.95 34.17 30.23
CA GLU A 645 -44.32 34.52 29.81
C GLU A 645 -45.36 33.54 30.36
N ILE A 646 -45.01 32.26 30.55
CA ILE A 646 -45.92 31.27 31.14
C ILE A 646 -46.22 31.61 32.61
N ALA A 647 -45.21 31.97 33.40
CA ALA A 647 -45.41 32.38 34.80
C ALA A 647 -46.28 33.65 34.90
N THR A 648 -46.14 34.58 33.96
CA THR A 648 -46.90 35.84 33.94
C THR A 648 -48.35 35.63 33.50
N ASP A 649 -48.60 34.70 32.57
CA ASP A 649 -49.94 34.32 32.15
C ASP A 649 -50.68 33.55 33.26
N ILE A 650 -49.99 32.70 34.04
CA ILE A 650 -50.53 32.06 35.25
C ILE A 650 -50.90 33.11 36.32
N GLU A 651 -50.01 34.07 36.60
CA GLU A 651 -50.26 35.16 37.56
C GLU A 651 -51.45 36.05 37.14
N LYS A 652 -51.60 36.36 35.84
CA LYS A 652 -52.76 37.10 35.32
C LYS A 652 -54.06 36.33 35.48
N VAL A 653 -54.07 35.03 35.15
CA VAL A 653 -55.26 34.18 35.29
C VAL A 653 -55.66 34.01 36.77
N GLU A 654 -54.70 33.90 37.68
CA GLU A 654 -54.97 33.90 39.12
C GLU A 654 -55.49 35.26 39.62
N TYR A 655 -54.92 36.37 39.15
CA TYR A 655 -55.34 37.72 39.53
C TYR A 655 -56.75 38.07 39.01
N GLU A 656 -57.07 37.68 37.77
CA GLU A 656 -58.43 37.80 37.20
C GLU A 656 -59.44 36.94 37.96
N ASN A 657 -59.08 35.71 38.36
CA ASN A 657 -59.93 34.87 39.21
C ASN A 657 -60.12 35.47 40.63
N TYR A 658 -59.11 36.18 41.15
CA TYR A 658 -59.20 36.86 42.45
C TYR A 658 -60.06 38.14 42.38
N LEU A 659 -60.01 38.87 41.27
CA LEU A 659 -60.86 40.04 41.00
C LEU A 659 -62.32 39.63 40.74
N GLY A 660 -62.55 38.58 39.97
CA GLY A 660 -63.90 38.04 39.71
C GLY A 660 -64.62 37.62 41.00
N LYS A 661 -63.88 37.07 41.99
CA LYS A 661 -64.44 36.76 43.32
C LYS A 661 -64.80 37.98 44.17
N ARG A 662 -64.29 39.18 43.85
CA ARG A 662 -64.59 40.41 44.59
C ARG A 662 -65.83 41.14 44.08
N GLU A 663 -66.18 40.97 42.80
CA GLU A 663 -67.40 41.56 42.22
C GLU A 663 -68.68 40.80 42.60
N GLU A 664 -68.60 39.53 43.02
CA GLU A 664 -69.74 38.78 43.58
C GLU A 664 -70.04 39.11 45.07
N SER A 665 -69.22 39.92 45.74
CA SER A 665 -69.41 40.27 47.16
C SER A 665 -69.42 41.79 47.41
N SER A 666 -70.12 42.55 46.56
CA SER A 666 -70.47 43.95 46.83
C SER A 666 -71.91 44.23 46.42
N GLY A 667 -72.84 43.60 47.15
CA GLY A 667 -74.29 43.77 46.98
C GLY A 667 -75.01 43.74 48.33
N VAL A 668 -74.55 44.53 49.30
CA VAL A 668 -75.37 44.87 50.48
C VAL A 668 -75.39 46.38 50.60
N THR A 669 -76.52 46.98 50.25
CA THR A 669 -76.70 48.43 50.42
C THR A 669 -77.17 48.72 51.84
N ILE A 670 -76.64 49.78 52.45
CA ILE A 670 -77.00 50.26 53.79
C ILE A 670 -78.52 50.53 53.93
N GLY A 671 -79.26 50.64 52.82
CA GLY A 671 -80.72 50.73 52.77
C GLY A 671 -81.49 49.45 53.11
N GLU A 672 -80.88 48.26 53.01
CA GLU A 672 -81.54 46.99 53.33
C GLU A 672 -81.50 46.67 54.83
N ILE A 673 -80.44 47.11 55.54
CA ILE A 673 -80.32 46.94 57.00
C ILE A 673 -81.28 47.88 57.77
N LEU A 674 -81.61 49.06 57.22
CA LEU A 674 -82.57 49.99 57.82
C LEU A 674 -84.04 49.55 57.67
N LYS A 675 -84.33 48.64 56.74
CA LYS A 675 -85.70 48.10 56.54
C LYS A 675 -86.05 47.02 57.56
N GLU A 676 -85.06 46.32 58.12
CA GLU A 676 -85.24 45.28 59.15
C GLU A 676 -85.43 45.84 60.57
N ILE A 677 -85.01 47.09 60.85
CA ILE A 677 -85.20 47.72 62.17
C ILE A 677 -86.57 48.44 62.28
N GLY A 678 -87.20 48.79 61.14
CA GLY A 678 -88.49 49.50 61.09
C GLY A 678 -89.76 48.63 61.15
N GLN A 679 -89.64 47.30 61.23
CA GLN A 679 -90.79 46.37 61.37
C GLN A 679 -90.90 45.71 62.75
N LYS A 680 -90.14 46.19 63.75
CA LYS A 680 -90.19 45.71 65.14
C LYS A 680 -90.32 46.80 66.21
N LEU A 681 -90.90 47.94 65.84
CA LEU A 681 -91.55 48.93 66.71
C LEU A 681 -92.88 49.31 66.04
#